data_AF-A0A2U1MQF3-F1
#
_entry.id   AF-A0A2U1MQF3-F1
#
_cell.length_a   1.000
_cell.length_b   1.000
_cell.length_c   1.000
_cell.angle_alpha   90.00
_cell.angle_beta   90.00
_cell.angle_gamma   90.00
#
_symmetry.space_group_name_H-M   'P 1'
#
loop_
_entity.id
_entity.type
_entity.pdbx_description
1 polymer ?
#
loop_
_entity_poly.entity_id
_entity_poly.type
_entity_poly.pdbx_seq_one_letter_code
_entity_poly.pdbx_strand_id
1 'polypeptide(L)'
;MFSPLTYVVLTFFFVFHCHSYPLSTSSRWIVEKSSGNRVKLACVNWPSHLHVMIPEGLNKKPIKAIVSDITNVMGFNCVRLTWATYMYTRYLNVTVSQSLDQWNLTVAKDGVKKYNPEILEMSIVEAQKAVVNELGKGGLMVVLDNHVSLPKWCCGGDDGNAFFGDEFFDPDEWVQGLVAVASQCKGNPTVVYVAKCQDANLFKEHIYFTITCDNFQHVFATHKSSGNRVKLACVNWPSHLHVMIPEGLNKKPIKAIVSDITNVMGFNCVRLTWATYMYTRYLNVTVSQSLDQWNLTVAKDGVKKYNPEILEMSIVEAQKAVVNELGKGGLMVVLDNHVSLPKWCCGGDDGNAFFGDEFFDPDEWVQGLVVVASQCKGNPTVVAMSMRNELRGPHQEISIWYNFMQQGAVAIHNANPEILVILSGLDYDSNLGFLKHKPLTINLDNKLVFESHWYPFGQSNEKWVAQTNEYCGEVTKTFMDNSGFLFQADENPVPLFLSEFGIDQRGGDEMENRYFTCLLATVAEHDIDWGLWQLPGSFMLREGKLDVEDVYGMYDFEWENIRNSRVLERLRFIQTKIQGYNESSNPTYYFLYHPLSGQCIKASGDTLLMTDCQQASKWNHDHDGGSIELANTPECLTTSEQGQTPMITDQVDCSSPQSSWNVASGSRHHLVSKDNQGNNLCLEVDISSLHIVTNKCLCLDDDLNDVPTCGYNPTRQWLKLIPTSI
;
A
#
# COMPACT_ATOMS: atom_id res chain seq x y z
N MET A 1 -54.42 -60.52 18.15
CA MET A 1 -55.58 -59.88 17.50
C MET A 1 -55.08 -59.14 16.27
N PHE A 2 -55.90 -59.07 15.21
CA PHE A 2 -55.56 -58.91 13.78
C PHE A 2 -54.97 -57.55 13.31
N SER A 3 -54.30 -57.62 12.13
CA SER A 3 -53.75 -56.60 11.20
C SER A 3 -54.84 -55.75 10.47
N PRO A 4 -54.61 -54.80 9.49
CA PRO A 4 -53.40 -54.08 8.97
C PRO A 4 -53.58 -52.54 8.81
N LEU A 5 -52.51 -51.78 8.50
CA LEU A 5 -52.43 -50.75 7.42
C LEU A 5 -51.00 -50.15 7.39
N THR A 6 -50.14 -50.61 6.50
CA THR A 6 -49.77 -49.99 5.21
C THR A 6 -48.66 -48.93 5.34
N TYR A 7 -47.50 -49.29 4.80
CA TYR A 7 -46.28 -48.49 4.67
C TYR A 7 -46.50 -47.21 3.85
N VAL A 8 -46.02 -46.08 4.38
CA VAL A 8 -45.41 -45.01 3.59
C VAL A 8 -44.09 -44.65 4.27
N VAL A 9 -43.02 -45.34 3.88
CA VAL A 9 -41.66 -44.88 4.16
C VAL A 9 -41.35 -43.86 3.07
N LEU A 10 -41.37 -42.57 3.42
CA LEU A 10 -40.66 -41.56 2.64
C LEU A 10 -39.19 -41.94 2.69
N THR A 11 -38.70 -42.53 1.59
CA THR A 11 -37.27 -42.62 1.31
C THR A 11 -36.80 -41.20 1.07
N PHE A 12 -36.31 -40.53 2.11
CA PHE A 12 -35.34 -39.47 1.88
C PHE A 12 -34.13 -40.17 1.27
N PHE A 13 -34.03 -40.11 -0.06
CA PHE A 13 -32.74 -40.25 -0.71
C PHE A 13 -31.86 -39.15 -0.10
N PHE A 14 -31.04 -39.50 0.89
CA PHE A 14 -29.76 -38.82 1.04
C PHE A 14 -28.96 -39.19 -0.20
N VAL A 15 -29.24 -38.45 -1.28
CA VAL A 15 -28.25 -38.23 -2.32
C VAL A 15 -27.14 -37.49 -1.58
N PHE A 16 -26.13 -38.23 -1.11
CA PHE A 16 -24.83 -37.66 -0.87
C PHE A 16 -24.40 -37.07 -2.21
N HIS A 17 -24.69 -35.79 -2.39
CA HIS A 17 -24.16 -35.06 -3.50
C HIS A 17 -22.65 -35.08 -3.29
N CYS A 18 -21.96 -35.87 -4.11
CA CYS A 18 -20.53 -35.73 -4.30
C CYS A 18 -20.34 -34.36 -4.98
N HIS A 19 -20.29 -33.31 -4.17
CA HIS A 19 -19.91 -31.99 -4.63
C HIS A 19 -18.42 -32.08 -4.97
N SER A 20 -18.14 -32.22 -6.26
CA SER A 20 -16.95 -31.57 -6.81
C SER A 20 -16.99 -30.15 -6.28
N TYR A 21 -15.95 -29.73 -5.56
CA TYR A 21 -15.76 -28.33 -5.25
C TYR A 21 -15.15 -27.73 -6.52
N PRO A 22 -15.88 -27.06 -7.43
CA PRO A 22 -15.21 -26.03 -8.17
C PRO A 22 -14.76 -25.02 -7.12
N LEU A 23 -13.47 -25.01 -6.79
CA LEU A 23 -12.91 -23.90 -6.04
C LEU A 23 -12.89 -22.69 -6.98
N SER A 24 -13.17 -21.52 -6.44
CA SER A 24 -13.02 -20.22 -7.09
C SER A 24 -12.07 -19.39 -6.24
N THR A 25 -11.66 -18.24 -6.76
CA THR A 25 -10.96 -17.22 -5.99
C THR A 25 -11.90 -16.06 -5.70
N SER A 26 -11.76 -15.45 -4.52
CA SER A 26 -12.39 -14.20 -4.15
C SER A 26 -11.34 -13.37 -3.40
N SER A 27 -10.83 -12.32 -4.05
CA SER A 27 -9.59 -11.64 -3.63
C SER A 27 -8.47 -12.68 -3.44
N ARG A 28 -7.74 -12.63 -2.33
CA ARG A 28 -6.65 -13.57 -1.99
C ARG A 28 -7.10 -14.95 -1.48
N TRP A 29 -8.40 -15.17 -1.35
CA TRP A 29 -8.94 -16.39 -0.75
C TRP A 29 -9.39 -17.40 -1.79
N ILE A 30 -9.05 -18.67 -1.54
CA ILE A 30 -9.69 -19.79 -2.23
C ILE A 30 -11.04 -20.01 -1.55
N VAL A 31 -12.11 -20.05 -2.34
CA VAL A 31 -13.49 -20.24 -1.87
C VAL A 31 -14.16 -21.39 -2.61
N GLU A 32 -15.15 -22.03 -2.01
CA GLU A 32 -16.03 -22.94 -2.73
C GLU A 32 -16.93 -22.13 -3.67
N LYS A 33 -16.94 -22.44 -4.98
CA LYS A 33 -17.68 -21.66 -5.99
C LYS A 33 -19.19 -21.66 -5.77
N SER A 34 -19.76 -22.72 -5.20
CA SER A 34 -21.21 -22.82 -4.95
C SER A 34 -21.67 -22.00 -3.74
N SER A 35 -20.83 -21.88 -2.71
CA SER A 35 -21.21 -21.28 -1.42
C SER A 35 -20.49 -19.97 -1.09
N GLY A 36 -19.38 -19.67 -1.76
CA GLY A 36 -18.50 -18.54 -1.42
C GLY A 36 -17.68 -18.77 -0.15
N ASN A 37 -17.82 -19.91 0.53
CA ASN A 37 -17.12 -20.20 1.77
C ASN A 37 -15.62 -20.37 1.54
N ARG A 38 -14.82 -19.73 2.40
CA ARG A 38 -13.36 -19.85 2.35
C ARG A 38 -12.89 -21.28 2.58
N VAL A 39 -12.05 -21.77 1.68
CA VAL A 39 -11.35 -23.05 1.76
C VAL A 39 -9.87 -22.77 2.02
N LYS A 40 -9.38 -23.13 3.22
CA LYS A 40 -7.95 -23.04 3.53
C LYS A 40 -7.26 -24.34 3.16
N LEU A 41 -6.35 -24.30 2.20
CA LEU A 41 -5.48 -25.43 1.85
C LEU A 41 -4.37 -25.59 2.89
N ALA A 42 -4.40 -26.70 3.64
CA ALA A 42 -3.33 -27.16 4.49
C ALA A 42 -2.77 -28.44 3.85
N CYS A 43 -1.83 -28.27 2.92
CA CYS A 43 -1.32 -29.38 2.12
C CYS A 43 0.02 -29.90 2.64
N VAL A 44 0.23 -31.21 2.49
CA VAL A 44 1.57 -31.79 2.49
C VAL A 44 2.10 -31.90 1.06
N ASN A 45 3.40 -31.63 0.86
CA ASN A 45 4.05 -31.83 -0.43
C ASN A 45 4.49 -33.30 -0.53
N TRP A 46 4.06 -33.99 -1.59
CA TRP A 46 4.47 -35.37 -1.85
C TRP A 46 5.25 -35.46 -3.17
N PRO A 47 6.57 -35.68 -3.11
CA PRO A 47 7.40 -35.83 -4.30
C PRO A 47 7.00 -37.06 -5.14
N SER A 48 6.76 -36.84 -6.44
CA SER A 48 6.51 -37.87 -7.45
C SER A 48 7.12 -37.54 -8.82
N HIS A 49 7.91 -36.46 -8.91
CA HIS A 49 8.54 -35.98 -10.15
C HIS A 49 10.00 -36.46 -10.35
N LEU A 50 10.58 -37.17 -9.39
CA LEU A 50 11.98 -37.61 -9.42
C LEU A 50 12.21 -38.64 -10.54
N HIS A 51 13.46 -39.08 -10.74
CA HIS A 51 13.88 -39.96 -11.84
C HIS A 51 12.97 -41.18 -12.11
N VAL A 52 12.35 -41.75 -11.07
CA VAL A 52 11.45 -42.91 -11.18
C VAL A 52 9.98 -42.55 -11.51
N MET A 53 9.61 -41.27 -11.35
CA MET A 53 8.28 -40.68 -11.61
C MET A 53 7.12 -41.41 -10.92
N ILE A 54 7.36 -41.89 -9.70
CA ILE A 54 6.32 -42.43 -8.80
C ILE A 54 6.40 -41.72 -7.44
N PRO A 55 5.30 -41.65 -6.68
CA PRO A 55 5.34 -41.01 -5.36
C PRO A 55 6.29 -41.72 -4.40
N GLU A 56 7.10 -40.94 -3.69
CA GLU A 56 8.10 -41.47 -2.77
C GLU A 56 7.46 -42.20 -1.58
N GLY A 57 8.09 -43.28 -1.12
CA GLY A 57 7.63 -44.07 0.04
C GLY A 57 6.64 -45.19 -0.27
N LEU A 58 6.19 -45.35 -1.53
CA LEU A 58 5.34 -46.49 -1.94
C LEU A 58 6.06 -47.85 -1.86
N ASN A 59 7.38 -47.86 -1.75
CA ASN A 59 8.15 -49.07 -1.44
C ASN A 59 8.18 -49.43 0.06
N LYS A 60 7.61 -48.59 0.93
CA LYS A 60 7.65 -48.77 2.40
C LYS A 60 6.27 -48.98 3.02
N LYS A 61 5.21 -48.41 2.42
CA LYS A 61 3.83 -48.49 2.95
C LYS A 61 2.80 -48.57 1.81
N PRO A 62 1.64 -49.21 2.04
CA PRO A 62 0.52 -49.16 1.09
C PRO A 62 -0.01 -47.73 0.89
N ILE A 63 -0.44 -47.36 -0.33
CA ILE A 63 -0.96 -46.02 -0.66
C ILE A 63 -2.04 -45.62 0.36
N LYS A 64 -3.02 -46.51 0.60
CA LYS A 64 -4.12 -46.27 1.55
C LYS A 64 -3.64 -45.96 2.97
N ALA A 65 -2.55 -46.59 3.43
CA ALA A 65 -1.99 -46.33 4.74
C ALA A 65 -1.34 -44.94 4.80
N ILE A 66 -0.61 -44.53 3.75
CA ILE A 66 -0.02 -43.19 3.65
C ILE A 66 -1.12 -42.13 3.59
N VAL A 67 -2.18 -42.34 2.79
CA VAL A 67 -3.34 -41.42 2.73
C VAL A 67 -4.04 -41.29 4.08
N SER A 68 -4.22 -42.41 4.80
CA SER A 68 -4.77 -42.39 6.15
C SER A 68 -3.86 -41.67 7.14
N ASP A 69 -2.53 -41.84 7.04
CA ASP A 69 -1.58 -41.10 7.88
C ASP A 69 -1.68 -39.59 7.60
N ILE A 70 -1.71 -39.17 6.33
CA ILE A 70 -1.82 -37.75 5.94
C ILE A 70 -3.11 -37.12 6.47
N THR A 71 -4.24 -37.81 6.31
CA THR A 71 -5.56 -37.26 6.68
C THR A 71 -5.81 -37.36 8.18
N ASN A 72 -5.65 -38.56 8.76
CA ASN A 72 -6.14 -38.87 10.11
C ASN A 72 -5.08 -38.71 11.19
N VAL A 73 -3.79 -38.83 10.85
CA VAL A 73 -2.70 -38.70 11.82
C VAL A 73 -2.08 -37.30 11.75
N MET A 74 -1.80 -36.82 10.55
CA MET A 74 -1.17 -35.51 10.33
C MET A 74 -2.17 -34.36 10.21
N GLY A 75 -3.43 -34.64 9.85
CA GLY A 75 -4.51 -33.65 9.80
C GLY A 75 -4.46 -32.71 8.58
N PHE A 76 -3.74 -33.07 7.51
CA PHE A 76 -3.75 -32.29 6.28
C PHE A 76 -5.06 -32.49 5.53
N ASN A 77 -5.52 -31.46 4.81
CA ASN A 77 -6.74 -31.52 4.01
C ASN A 77 -6.47 -31.54 2.49
N CYS A 78 -5.20 -31.45 2.10
CA CYS A 78 -4.79 -31.57 0.71
C CYS A 78 -3.38 -32.13 0.54
N VAL A 79 -3.04 -32.49 -0.68
CA VAL A 79 -1.70 -32.91 -1.09
C VAL A 79 -1.28 -32.14 -2.34
N ARG A 80 -0.10 -31.51 -2.29
CA ARG A 80 0.60 -31.04 -3.48
C ARG A 80 1.41 -32.20 -4.03
N LEU A 81 0.87 -32.86 -5.05
CA LEU A 81 1.47 -34.01 -5.69
C LEU A 81 2.24 -33.56 -6.93
N THR A 82 3.55 -33.67 -6.85
CA THR A 82 4.45 -33.15 -7.88
C THR A 82 4.60 -34.10 -9.06
N TRP A 83 4.84 -33.59 -10.27
CA TRP A 83 5.08 -34.40 -11.47
C TRP A 83 6.03 -33.73 -12.44
N ALA A 84 6.63 -34.51 -13.34
CA ALA A 84 7.56 -34.03 -14.35
C ALA A 84 6.92 -33.96 -15.74
N THR A 85 7.17 -32.93 -16.55
CA THR A 85 6.60 -32.79 -17.91
C THR A 85 6.79 -34.06 -18.74
N TYR A 86 8.00 -34.63 -18.73
CA TYR A 86 8.33 -35.82 -19.51
C TYR A 86 7.54 -37.07 -19.10
N MET A 87 6.99 -37.13 -17.88
CA MET A 87 6.09 -38.20 -17.46
C MET A 87 4.89 -38.33 -18.42
N TYR A 88 4.40 -37.18 -18.89
CA TYR A 88 3.20 -37.07 -19.73
C TYR A 88 3.48 -36.90 -21.21
N THR A 89 4.71 -36.58 -21.61
CA THR A 89 5.05 -36.33 -23.02
C THR A 89 5.99 -37.38 -23.60
N ARG A 90 6.94 -37.92 -22.80
CA ARG A 90 7.99 -38.84 -23.27
C ARG A 90 7.92 -40.23 -22.66
N TYR A 91 7.37 -40.37 -21.45
CA TYR A 91 7.39 -41.62 -20.67
C TYR A 91 6.00 -42.24 -20.40
N LEU A 92 4.97 -41.81 -21.14
CA LEU A 92 3.58 -42.24 -20.97
C LEU A 92 3.37 -43.75 -20.82
N ASN A 93 4.16 -44.55 -21.55
CA ASN A 93 4.01 -46.01 -21.62
C ASN A 93 5.03 -46.78 -20.76
N VAL A 94 5.88 -46.11 -20.00
CA VAL A 94 6.85 -46.78 -19.12
C VAL A 94 6.12 -47.28 -17.89
N THR A 95 6.27 -48.57 -17.56
CA THR A 95 5.69 -49.14 -16.35
C THR A 95 6.52 -48.80 -15.11
N VAL A 96 5.91 -48.84 -13.92
CA VAL A 96 6.61 -48.63 -12.66
C VAL A 96 7.77 -49.62 -12.50
N SER A 97 7.56 -50.90 -12.86
CA SER A 97 8.61 -51.91 -12.89
C SER A 97 9.78 -51.52 -13.80
N GLN A 98 9.49 -51.09 -15.04
CA GLN A 98 10.51 -50.69 -16.01
C GLN A 98 11.30 -49.46 -15.55
N SER A 99 10.61 -48.47 -14.99
CA SER A 99 11.23 -47.27 -14.43
C SER A 99 12.20 -47.62 -13.29
N LEU A 100 11.81 -48.52 -12.37
CA LEU A 100 12.67 -48.96 -11.28
C LEU A 100 13.87 -49.80 -11.76
N ASP A 101 13.66 -50.65 -12.77
CA ASP A 101 14.74 -51.45 -13.37
C ASP A 101 15.77 -50.56 -14.09
N GLN A 102 15.33 -49.50 -14.77
CA GLN A 102 16.20 -48.54 -15.46
C GLN A 102 17.25 -47.92 -14.52
N TRP A 103 16.90 -47.75 -13.24
CA TRP A 103 17.78 -47.18 -12.22
C TRP A 103 18.41 -48.23 -11.29
N ASN A 104 18.29 -49.53 -11.62
CA ASN A 104 18.79 -50.65 -10.82
C ASN A 104 18.29 -50.65 -9.35
N LEU A 105 17.04 -50.24 -9.11
CA LEU A 105 16.46 -50.07 -7.78
C LEU A 105 15.74 -51.33 -7.27
N THR A 106 16.43 -52.48 -7.28
CA THR A 106 15.84 -53.79 -6.93
C THR A 106 15.18 -53.81 -5.54
N VAL A 107 15.81 -53.18 -4.53
CA VAL A 107 15.25 -53.11 -3.17
C VAL A 107 13.97 -52.28 -3.12
N ALA A 108 13.90 -51.19 -3.89
CA ALA A 108 12.69 -50.38 -3.96
C ALA A 108 11.58 -51.13 -4.71
N LYS A 109 11.93 -51.84 -5.79
CA LYS A 109 11.02 -52.68 -6.57
C LYS A 109 10.41 -53.82 -5.73
N ASP A 110 11.23 -54.52 -4.94
CA ASP A 110 10.73 -55.53 -4.01
C ASP A 110 9.82 -54.92 -2.94
N GLY A 111 10.14 -53.72 -2.48
CA GLY A 111 9.30 -52.94 -1.58
C GLY A 111 7.94 -52.58 -2.19
N VAL A 112 7.92 -52.04 -3.41
CA VAL A 112 6.66 -51.73 -4.13
C VAL A 112 5.86 -53.01 -4.34
N LYS A 113 6.50 -54.10 -4.80
CA LYS A 113 5.85 -55.41 -4.95
C LYS A 113 5.23 -55.92 -3.65
N LYS A 114 5.86 -55.65 -2.50
CA LYS A 114 5.36 -56.07 -1.19
C LYS A 114 4.18 -55.23 -0.70
N TYR A 115 4.22 -53.92 -0.87
CA TYR A 115 3.27 -53.00 -0.24
C TYR A 115 2.18 -52.46 -1.18
N ASN A 116 2.48 -52.37 -2.47
CA ASN A 116 1.59 -51.88 -3.54
C ASN A 116 1.80 -52.73 -4.82
N PRO A 117 1.58 -54.05 -4.79
CA PRO A 117 1.80 -54.92 -5.95
C PRO A 117 1.01 -54.50 -7.19
N GLU A 118 -0.15 -53.87 -7.01
CA GLU A 118 -1.06 -53.48 -8.07
C GLU A 118 -0.52 -52.37 -8.98
N ILE A 119 0.37 -51.50 -8.48
CA ILE A 119 0.90 -50.40 -9.31
C ILE A 119 2.14 -50.81 -10.12
N LEU A 120 2.72 -51.98 -9.86
CA LEU A 120 4.02 -52.36 -10.40
C LEU A 120 4.00 -52.51 -11.94
N GLU A 121 2.89 -53.01 -12.47
CA GLU A 121 2.68 -53.19 -13.91
C GLU A 121 1.87 -52.04 -14.55
N MET A 122 1.42 -51.07 -13.75
CA MET A 122 0.80 -49.85 -14.29
C MET A 122 1.86 -48.99 -14.97
N SER A 123 1.46 -48.25 -16.00
CA SER A 123 2.26 -47.11 -16.45
C SER A 123 2.45 -46.12 -15.29
N ILE A 124 3.55 -45.36 -15.30
CA ILE A 124 3.81 -44.32 -14.29
C ILE A 124 2.64 -43.32 -14.18
N VAL A 125 1.98 -43.00 -15.30
CA VAL A 125 0.82 -42.11 -15.38
C VAL A 125 -0.46 -42.75 -14.80
N GLU A 126 -0.66 -44.06 -14.98
CA GLU A 126 -1.74 -44.79 -14.32
C GLU A 126 -1.50 -44.93 -12.81
N ALA A 127 -0.26 -45.18 -12.40
CA ALA A 127 0.11 -45.27 -10.99
C ALA A 127 -0.12 -43.93 -10.27
N GLN A 128 0.24 -42.80 -10.89
CA GLN A 128 -0.06 -41.48 -10.34
C GLN A 128 -1.58 -41.25 -10.22
N LYS A 129 -2.36 -41.64 -11.22
CA LYS A 129 -3.83 -41.55 -11.17
C LYS A 129 -4.41 -42.44 -10.06
N ALA A 130 -3.87 -43.63 -9.84
CA ALA A 130 -4.27 -44.50 -8.75
C ALA A 130 -4.06 -43.83 -7.38
N VAL A 131 -2.94 -43.12 -7.20
CA VAL A 131 -2.63 -42.36 -5.98
C VAL A 131 -3.58 -41.18 -5.80
N VAL A 132 -3.85 -40.40 -6.86
CA VAL A 132 -4.85 -39.31 -6.83
C VAL A 132 -6.24 -39.81 -6.44
N ASN A 133 -6.66 -40.95 -6.98
CA ASN A 133 -7.94 -41.55 -6.64
C ASN A 133 -8.00 -42.01 -5.18
N GLU A 134 -6.93 -42.59 -4.65
CA GLU A 134 -6.89 -43.02 -3.25
C GLU A 134 -6.86 -41.81 -2.30
N LEU A 135 -6.16 -40.73 -2.64
CA LEU A 135 -6.21 -39.44 -1.92
C LEU A 135 -7.65 -38.90 -1.85
N GLY A 136 -8.39 -38.98 -2.96
CA GLY A 136 -9.79 -38.58 -3.03
C GLY A 136 -10.72 -39.42 -2.16
N LYS A 137 -10.51 -40.74 -2.10
CA LYS A 137 -11.24 -41.62 -1.17
C LYS A 137 -10.93 -41.28 0.30
N GLY A 138 -9.73 -40.74 0.56
CA GLY A 138 -9.34 -40.21 1.87
C GLY A 138 -9.96 -38.85 2.20
N GLY A 139 -10.71 -38.22 1.30
CA GLY A 139 -11.29 -36.88 1.50
C GLY A 139 -10.28 -35.74 1.33
N LEU A 140 -9.10 -36.00 0.76
CA LEU A 140 -8.08 -34.98 0.50
C LEU A 140 -8.31 -34.32 -0.85
N MET A 141 -8.08 -33.01 -0.94
CA MET A 141 -7.96 -32.30 -2.21
C MET A 141 -6.55 -32.50 -2.81
N VAL A 142 -6.43 -32.53 -4.12
CA VAL A 142 -5.14 -32.70 -4.79
C VAL A 142 -4.79 -31.49 -5.67
N VAL A 143 -3.61 -30.92 -5.42
CA VAL A 143 -2.96 -29.91 -6.26
C VAL A 143 -1.90 -30.63 -7.09
N LEU A 144 -2.09 -30.71 -8.41
CA LEU A 144 -1.12 -31.32 -9.31
C LEU A 144 -0.08 -30.28 -9.73
N ASP A 145 1.13 -30.45 -9.24
CA ASP A 145 2.22 -29.49 -9.37
C ASP A 145 3.22 -29.95 -10.44
N ASN A 146 3.24 -29.26 -11.58
CA ASN A 146 4.32 -29.47 -12.55
C ASN A 146 5.60 -28.89 -11.95
N HIS A 147 6.53 -29.78 -11.58
CA HIS A 147 7.65 -29.42 -10.73
C HIS A 147 8.94 -29.22 -11.51
N VAL A 148 9.15 -30.02 -12.55
CA VAL A 148 10.31 -29.99 -13.46
C VAL A 148 9.89 -30.55 -14.82
N SER A 149 10.70 -30.39 -15.86
CA SER A 149 10.44 -31.03 -17.14
C SER A 149 11.14 -32.39 -17.27
N LEU A 150 12.47 -32.41 -17.13
CA LEU A 150 13.28 -33.61 -16.99
C LEU A 150 13.15 -34.17 -15.56
N PRO A 151 12.77 -35.45 -15.37
CA PRO A 151 12.59 -36.03 -14.04
C PRO A 151 13.93 -36.16 -13.30
N LYS A 152 14.10 -35.37 -12.24
CA LYS A 152 15.28 -35.38 -11.36
C LYS A 152 15.02 -34.58 -10.09
N TRP A 153 16.02 -34.52 -9.21
CA TRP A 153 16.01 -33.64 -8.04
C TRP A 153 16.21 -32.17 -8.46
N CYS A 154 15.33 -31.27 -7.99
CA CYS A 154 15.51 -29.81 -8.06
C CYS A 154 16.25 -29.33 -6.79
N CYS A 155 16.78 -28.11 -6.66
CA CYS A 155 16.45 -26.87 -7.35
C CYS A 155 17.76 -26.08 -7.51
N GLY A 156 18.65 -26.59 -8.36
CA GLY A 156 19.92 -25.94 -8.67
C GLY A 156 19.70 -24.86 -9.72
N GLY A 157 20.34 -23.70 -9.58
CA GLY A 157 20.21 -22.60 -10.56
C GLY A 157 20.75 -22.91 -11.96
N ASP A 158 21.37 -24.07 -12.13
CA ASP A 158 21.99 -24.58 -13.36
C ASP A 158 21.42 -25.94 -13.80
N ASP A 159 20.29 -26.36 -13.22
CA ASP A 159 19.70 -27.66 -13.53
C ASP A 159 18.97 -27.68 -14.90
N GLY A 160 18.89 -26.54 -15.60
CA GLY A 160 18.27 -26.45 -16.93
C GLY A 160 16.79 -26.84 -16.95
N ASN A 161 16.09 -26.82 -15.81
CA ASN A 161 14.66 -27.10 -15.69
C ASN A 161 13.86 -25.91 -15.12
N ALA A 162 14.52 -24.79 -14.80
CA ALA A 162 13.97 -23.76 -13.95
C ALA A 162 13.20 -22.68 -14.73
N PHE A 163 13.56 -22.43 -15.99
CA PHE A 163 13.01 -21.31 -16.75
C PHE A 163 12.83 -21.56 -18.25
N PHE A 164 11.96 -20.76 -18.88
CA PHE A 164 11.71 -20.82 -20.32
C PHE A 164 13.00 -20.58 -21.12
N GLY A 165 13.33 -21.53 -22.01
CA GLY A 165 14.56 -21.49 -22.80
C GLY A 165 15.73 -22.26 -22.18
N ASP A 166 15.57 -22.80 -20.97
CA ASP A 166 16.51 -23.76 -20.42
C ASP A 166 16.53 -25.06 -21.23
N GLU A 167 17.65 -25.78 -21.18
CA GLU A 167 17.90 -26.99 -21.98
C GLU A 167 16.75 -28.02 -21.94
N PHE A 168 16.10 -28.18 -20.78
CA PHE A 168 15.04 -29.15 -20.59
C PHE A 168 13.65 -28.53 -20.49
N PHE A 169 13.50 -27.21 -20.59
CA PHE A 169 12.22 -26.53 -20.51
C PHE A 169 11.79 -26.00 -21.88
N ASP A 170 11.18 -26.89 -22.67
CA ASP A 170 10.47 -26.52 -23.90
C ASP A 170 9.05 -26.03 -23.55
N PRO A 171 8.70 -24.76 -23.85
CA PRO A 171 7.39 -24.20 -23.51
C PRO A 171 6.21 -24.94 -24.19
N ASP A 172 6.38 -25.41 -25.42
CA ASP A 172 5.33 -26.10 -26.16
C ASP A 172 5.10 -27.51 -25.60
N GLU A 173 6.19 -28.21 -25.27
CA GLU A 173 6.09 -29.52 -24.61
C GLU A 173 5.54 -29.40 -23.18
N TRP A 174 5.90 -28.33 -22.46
CA TRP A 174 5.32 -28.02 -21.16
C TRP A 174 3.80 -27.84 -21.23
N VAL A 175 3.31 -27.07 -22.20
CA VAL A 175 1.86 -26.92 -22.45
C VAL A 175 1.22 -28.26 -22.82
N GLN A 176 1.84 -29.07 -23.66
CA GLN A 176 1.35 -30.43 -23.97
C GLN A 176 1.23 -31.29 -22.72
N GLY A 177 2.22 -31.25 -21.83
CA GLY A 177 2.20 -31.93 -20.54
C GLY A 177 1.03 -31.46 -19.67
N LEU A 178 0.85 -30.15 -19.50
CA LEU A 178 -0.27 -29.58 -18.74
C LEU A 178 -1.64 -30.02 -19.28
N VAL A 179 -1.81 -30.00 -20.61
CA VAL A 179 -3.03 -30.44 -21.29
C VAL A 179 -3.28 -31.94 -21.08
N ALA A 180 -2.23 -32.76 -21.14
CA ALA A 180 -2.33 -34.20 -20.92
C ALA A 180 -2.77 -34.53 -19.48
N VAL A 181 -2.17 -33.88 -18.47
CA VAL A 181 -2.57 -34.04 -17.05
C VAL A 181 -4.02 -33.59 -16.83
N ALA A 182 -4.37 -32.39 -17.32
CA ALA A 182 -5.72 -31.86 -17.20
C ALA A 182 -6.76 -32.79 -17.84
N SER A 183 -6.45 -33.36 -19.01
CA SER A 183 -7.31 -34.30 -19.72
C SER A 183 -7.50 -35.61 -18.96
N GLN A 184 -6.43 -36.14 -18.35
CA GLN A 184 -6.48 -37.40 -17.60
C GLN A 184 -7.29 -37.29 -16.29
N CYS A 185 -7.28 -36.10 -15.69
CA CYS A 185 -7.99 -35.75 -14.45
C CYS A 185 -9.36 -35.10 -14.68
N LYS A 186 -9.77 -34.89 -15.94
CA LYS A 186 -11.05 -34.29 -16.29
C LYS A 186 -12.21 -35.09 -15.69
N GLY A 187 -13.06 -34.40 -14.92
CA GLY A 187 -14.20 -35.02 -14.24
C GLY A 187 -13.87 -35.75 -12.94
N ASN A 188 -12.60 -35.72 -12.48
CA ASN A 188 -12.24 -36.20 -11.15
C ASN A 188 -12.47 -35.07 -10.11
N PRO A 189 -13.46 -35.18 -9.22
CA PRO A 189 -13.83 -34.12 -8.28
C PRO A 189 -12.78 -33.83 -7.21
N THR A 190 -11.77 -34.72 -7.08
CA THR A 190 -10.68 -34.64 -6.10
C THR A 190 -9.58 -33.67 -6.51
N VAL A 191 -9.41 -33.40 -7.81
CA VAL A 191 -8.37 -32.52 -8.32
C VAL A 191 -8.89 -31.09 -8.35
N VAL A 192 -8.32 -30.22 -7.53
CA VAL A 192 -8.80 -28.84 -7.33
C VAL A 192 -7.98 -27.80 -8.09
N TYR A 193 -6.80 -28.18 -8.58
CA TYR A 193 -5.94 -27.32 -9.39
C TYR A 193 -5.07 -28.13 -10.35
N VAL A 194 -5.16 -27.80 -11.64
CA VAL A 194 -4.19 -28.16 -12.68
C VAL A 194 -3.83 -26.84 -13.36
N ALA A 195 -2.56 -26.44 -13.32
CA ALA A 195 -2.13 -25.21 -13.97
C ALA A 195 -2.53 -25.25 -15.46
N LYS A 196 -3.35 -24.29 -15.92
CA LYS A 196 -3.70 -24.11 -17.33
C LYS A 196 -3.15 -22.76 -17.77
N CYS A 197 -2.33 -22.75 -18.81
CA CYS A 197 -1.93 -21.52 -19.48
C CYS A 197 -2.98 -21.20 -20.56
N GLN A 198 -3.63 -20.03 -20.47
CA GLN A 198 -4.44 -19.46 -21.54
C GLN A 198 -3.59 -18.41 -22.24
N ASP A 199 -3.06 -18.72 -23.42
CA ASP A 199 -3.13 -17.86 -24.61
C ASP A 199 -2.36 -18.46 -25.79
N ALA A 200 -3.12 -18.98 -26.76
CA ALA A 200 -2.69 -19.05 -28.15
C ALA A 200 -3.91 -18.72 -29.02
N ASN A 201 -3.98 -17.43 -29.39
CA ASN A 201 -4.86 -16.83 -30.39
C ASN A 201 -6.30 -16.47 -29.98
N LEU A 202 -6.50 -15.16 -29.86
CA LEU A 202 -7.71 -14.35 -29.75
C LEU A 202 -8.97 -14.82 -30.54
N PHE A 203 -10.13 -14.57 -29.90
CA PHE A 203 -11.52 -14.47 -30.40
C PHE A 203 -12.25 -15.71 -30.94
N LYS A 204 -13.29 -16.14 -30.21
CA LYS A 204 -14.71 -15.98 -30.62
C LYS A 204 -15.73 -16.50 -29.58
N GLU A 205 -16.76 -15.66 -29.39
CA GLU A 205 -18.16 -15.94 -28.97
C GLU A 205 -18.53 -15.94 -27.46
N HIS A 206 -19.17 -14.81 -27.05
CA HIS A 206 -20.33 -14.62 -26.14
C HIS A 206 -20.25 -15.16 -24.68
N ILE A 207 -20.52 -14.44 -23.57
CA ILE A 207 -21.42 -13.32 -23.20
C ILE A 207 -20.81 -12.58 -21.98
N TYR A 208 -21.06 -11.27 -21.88
CA TYR A 208 -20.71 -10.33 -20.80
C TYR A 208 -21.39 -10.64 -19.45
N PHE A 209 -20.68 -10.42 -18.34
CA PHE A 209 -21.23 -9.69 -17.19
C PHE A 209 -20.15 -8.79 -16.58
N THR A 210 -20.31 -7.49 -16.81
CA THR A 210 -19.73 -6.42 -16.01
C THR A 210 -20.61 -6.25 -14.78
N ILE A 211 -20.04 -6.38 -13.59
CA ILE A 211 -20.55 -5.71 -12.39
C ILE A 211 -19.34 -4.97 -11.82
N THR A 212 -19.38 -3.66 -12.01
CA THR A 212 -18.63 -2.68 -11.21
C THR A 212 -19.12 -2.76 -9.77
N CYS A 213 -18.23 -3.12 -8.87
CA CYS A 213 -18.34 -2.74 -7.46
C CYS A 213 -17.01 -2.08 -7.11
N ASP A 214 -17.07 -0.77 -6.89
CA ASP A 214 -15.98 0.03 -6.33
C ASP A 214 -15.53 -0.63 -5.01
N ASN A 215 -14.37 -1.26 -5.03
CA ASN A 215 -13.68 -1.71 -3.82
C ASN A 215 -12.29 -1.10 -3.87
N PHE A 216 -12.15 0.06 -3.25
CA PHE A 216 -10.85 0.69 -3.02
C PHE A 216 -9.96 -0.26 -2.23
N GLN A 217 -9.00 -0.91 -2.90
CA GLN A 217 -7.96 -1.69 -2.22
C GLN A 217 -6.82 -0.75 -1.83
N HIS A 218 -6.87 -0.18 -0.63
CA HIS A 218 -5.76 0.61 -0.12
C HIS A 218 -4.56 -0.28 0.25
N VAL A 219 -3.35 0.14 -0.11
CA VAL A 219 -2.12 -0.61 0.13
C VAL A 219 -1.24 0.16 1.10
N PHE A 220 -0.80 -0.54 2.14
CA PHE A 220 -0.19 0.08 3.30
C PHE A 220 1.09 -0.62 3.75
N ALA A 221 1.97 0.14 4.40
CA ALA A 221 3.12 -0.44 5.12
C ALA A 221 2.64 -1.31 6.30
N THR A 222 3.25 -2.48 6.47
CA THR A 222 2.93 -3.40 7.59
C THR A 222 4.14 -3.66 8.48
N HIS A 223 3.91 -3.75 9.79
CA HIS A 223 4.94 -4.12 10.75
C HIS A 223 5.29 -5.62 10.62
N LYS A 224 6.58 -5.93 10.43
CA LYS A 224 7.08 -7.27 10.07
C LYS A 224 6.66 -8.39 11.03
N SER A 225 6.59 -8.12 12.35
CA SER A 225 6.30 -9.18 13.35
C SER A 225 4.82 -9.32 13.71
N SER A 226 4.00 -8.29 13.47
CA SER A 226 2.56 -8.29 13.85
C SER A 226 1.63 -8.36 12.64
N GLY A 227 2.12 -8.04 11.44
CA GLY A 227 1.30 -7.93 10.23
C GLY A 227 0.32 -6.74 10.26
N ASN A 228 0.44 -5.84 11.25
CA ASN A 228 -0.45 -4.70 11.40
C ASN A 228 -0.04 -3.55 10.46
N ARG A 229 -1.03 -2.85 9.89
CA ARG A 229 -0.83 -1.57 9.20
C ARG A 229 -0.13 -0.57 10.12
N VAL A 230 0.90 0.08 9.59
CA VAL A 230 1.58 1.26 10.12
C VAL A 230 1.22 2.46 9.25
N LYS A 231 0.94 3.60 9.88
CA LYS A 231 0.77 4.91 9.22
C LYS A 231 2.09 5.66 9.33
N LEU A 232 2.63 6.18 8.23
CA LEU A 232 3.71 7.15 8.25
C LEU A 232 3.09 8.56 8.26
N ALA A 233 3.28 9.27 9.38
CA ALA A 233 2.91 10.67 9.55
C ALA A 233 4.19 11.42 9.90
N CYS A 234 4.94 11.80 8.87
CA CYS A 234 6.29 12.29 8.98
C CYS A 234 6.37 13.82 8.95
N VAL A 235 7.47 14.35 9.46
CA VAL A 235 7.94 15.70 9.16
C VAL A 235 9.29 15.62 8.43
N ASN A 236 9.50 16.47 7.44
CA ASN A 236 10.78 16.58 6.73
C ASN A 236 11.77 17.39 7.56
N TRP A 237 12.96 16.83 7.79
CA TRP A 237 14.07 17.50 8.47
C TRP A 237 15.27 17.61 7.53
N PRO A 238 15.47 18.78 6.90
CA PRO A 238 16.63 19.05 6.08
C PRO A 238 17.97 18.86 6.82
N SER A 239 18.84 18.06 6.21
CA SER A 239 20.24 17.84 6.60
C SER A 239 21.21 17.74 5.42
N HIS A 240 20.72 17.92 4.19
CA HIS A 240 21.47 17.78 2.95
C HIS A 240 22.20 19.06 2.48
N LEU A 241 21.96 20.21 3.13
CA LEU A 241 22.51 21.50 2.71
C LEU A 241 24.04 21.57 2.91
N HIS A 242 24.65 22.70 2.55
CA HIS A 242 26.10 22.95 2.61
C HIS A 242 26.85 22.46 3.85
N VAL A 243 26.23 22.50 5.03
CA VAL A 243 26.85 22.06 6.30
C VAL A 243 26.73 20.55 6.52
N MET A 244 25.80 19.88 5.82
CA MET A 244 25.53 18.44 5.90
C MET A 244 25.26 17.92 7.32
N ILE A 245 24.61 18.74 8.13
CA ILE A 245 24.01 18.35 9.42
C ILE A 245 22.57 18.83 9.46
N PRO A 246 21.70 18.21 10.28
CA PRO A 246 20.32 18.66 10.41
C PRO A 246 20.23 20.12 10.85
N GLU A 247 19.32 20.87 10.24
CA GLU A 247 19.10 22.28 10.58
C GLU A 247 18.58 22.42 12.01
N GLY A 248 18.89 23.54 12.67
CA GLY A 248 18.45 23.84 14.04
C GLY A 248 19.30 23.28 15.17
N LEU A 249 20.30 22.44 14.88
CA LEU A 249 21.24 21.94 15.90
C LEU A 249 22.12 23.05 16.52
N ASN A 250 22.17 24.23 15.89
CA ASN A 250 22.76 25.44 16.44
C ASN A 250 21.81 26.22 17.37
N LYS A 251 20.51 25.90 17.41
CA LYS A 251 19.49 26.62 18.19
C LYS A 251 18.88 25.78 19.32
N LYS A 252 18.83 24.45 19.18
CA LYS A 252 18.18 23.57 20.17
C LYS A 252 18.92 22.21 20.32
N PRO A 253 18.93 21.59 21.51
CA PRO A 253 19.50 20.25 21.70
C PRO A 253 18.73 19.19 20.89
N ILE A 254 19.42 18.21 20.29
CA ILE A 254 18.80 17.14 19.48
C ILE A 254 17.65 16.49 20.25
N LYS A 255 17.88 16.12 21.51
CA LYS A 255 16.87 15.47 22.37
C LYS A 255 15.61 16.31 22.57
N ALA A 256 15.74 17.63 22.64
CA ALA A 256 14.60 18.53 22.78
C ALA A 256 13.81 18.61 21.46
N ILE A 257 14.50 18.68 20.31
CA ILE A 257 13.85 18.62 18.99
C ILE A 257 13.09 17.30 18.83
N VAL A 258 13.71 16.16 19.16
CA VAL A 258 13.07 14.84 19.10
C VAL A 258 11.82 14.78 20.00
N SER A 259 11.91 15.31 21.22
CA SER A 259 10.76 15.39 22.13
C SER A 259 9.63 16.27 21.59
N ASP A 260 9.95 17.39 20.93
CA ASP A 260 8.94 18.26 20.34
C ASP A 260 8.23 17.54 19.18
N ILE A 261 8.97 16.87 18.30
CA ILE A 261 8.41 16.10 17.18
C ILE A 261 7.38 15.07 17.67
N THR A 262 7.73 14.29 18.71
CA THR A 262 6.84 13.23 19.22
C THR A 262 5.73 13.74 20.12
N ASN A 263 6.07 14.58 21.11
CA ASN A 263 5.19 14.88 22.24
C ASN A 263 4.40 16.18 22.06
N VAL A 264 4.88 17.08 21.20
CA VAL A 264 4.21 18.36 20.93
C VAL A 264 3.51 18.31 19.58
N MET A 265 4.21 17.84 18.54
CA MET A 265 3.70 17.82 17.17
C MET A 265 2.97 16.50 16.80
N GLY A 266 3.21 15.41 17.52
CA GLY A 266 2.51 14.14 17.31
C GLY A 266 2.93 13.36 16.05
N PHE A 267 4.06 13.72 15.42
CA PHE A 267 4.61 12.95 14.31
C PHE A 267 5.20 11.62 14.82
N ASN A 268 5.12 10.58 13.99
CA ASN A 268 5.69 9.26 14.30
C ASN A 268 6.91 8.90 13.44
N CYS A 269 7.27 9.76 12.49
CA CYS A 269 8.45 9.60 11.68
C CYS A 269 9.09 10.91 11.25
N VAL A 270 10.34 10.82 10.79
CA VAL A 270 11.09 11.92 10.17
C VAL A 270 11.62 11.47 8.81
N ARG A 271 11.36 12.26 7.78
CA ARG A 271 12.07 12.15 6.49
C ARG A 271 13.33 13.00 6.59
N LEU A 272 14.48 12.36 6.78
CA LEU A 272 15.77 12.97 7.04
C LEU A 272 16.59 12.99 5.74
N THR A 273 16.73 14.18 5.17
CA THR A 273 17.35 14.36 3.85
C THR A 273 18.87 14.27 3.94
N TRP A 274 19.58 13.76 2.94
CA TRP A 274 21.05 13.74 2.87
C TRP A 274 21.55 13.96 1.45
N ALA A 275 22.81 14.36 1.31
CA ALA A 275 23.46 14.60 0.01
C ALA A 275 24.39 13.46 -0.37
N THR A 276 24.45 13.04 -1.65
CA THR A 276 25.37 11.97 -2.09
C THR A 276 26.81 12.23 -1.68
N TYR A 277 27.31 13.47 -1.88
CA TYR A 277 28.69 13.81 -1.57
C TYR A 277 29.04 13.72 -0.08
N MET A 278 28.05 13.78 0.81
CA MET A 278 28.26 13.53 2.25
C MET A 278 28.92 12.18 2.50
N TYR A 279 28.52 11.17 1.73
CA TYR A 279 28.97 9.78 1.88
C TYR A 279 30.05 9.36 0.89
N THR A 280 30.30 10.13 -0.17
CA THR A 280 31.30 9.76 -1.19
C THR A 280 32.53 10.66 -1.19
N ARG A 281 32.38 11.94 -0.82
CA ARG A 281 33.45 12.96 -0.91
C ARG A 281 33.81 13.62 0.41
N TYR A 282 32.87 13.69 1.36
CA TYR A 282 33.02 14.42 2.62
C TYR A 282 32.99 13.54 3.89
N LEU A 283 33.15 12.22 3.75
CA LEU A 283 33.09 11.23 4.84
C LEU A 283 33.89 11.62 6.10
N ASN A 284 35.06 12.23 5.94
CA ASN A 284 35.98 12.56 7.03
C ASN A 284 35.92 14.03 7.47
N VAL A 285 35.04 14.84 6.89
CA VAL A 285 34.87 16.24 7.30
C VAL A 285 34.12 16.25 8.63
N THR A 286 34.68 16.92 9.63
CA THR A 286 34.00 17.10 10.91
C THR A 286 32.95 18.21 10.83
N VAL A 287 31.97 18.19 11.71
CA VAL A 287 30.96 19.25 11.80
C VAL A 287 31.63 20.62 12.02
N SER A 288 32.62 20.68 12.91
CA SER A 288 33.44 21.86 13.17
C SER A 288 34.13 22.39 11.91
N GLN A 289 34.75 21.51 11.11
CA GLN A 289 35.40 21.87 9.84
C GLN A 289 34.39 22.35 8.78
N SER A 290 33.24 21.68 8.67
CA SER A 290 32.20 22.06 7.71
C SER A 290 31.63 23.44 8.02
N LEU A 291 31.40 23.76 9.29
CA LEU A 291 30.96 25.10 9.72
C LEU A 291 32.02 26.17 9.45
N ASP A 292 33.29 25.87 9.69
CA ASP A 292 34.41 26.79 9.41
C ASP A 292 34.56 27.10 7.91
N GLN A 293 34.38 26.08 7.05
CA GLN A 293 34.45 26.24 5.59
C GLN A 293 33.48 27.30 5.07
N TRP A 294 32.33 27.46 5.73
CA TRP A 294 31.29 28.42 5.35
C TRP A 294 31.26 29.69 6.22
N ASN A 295 32.30 29.91 7.05
CA ASN A 295 32.40 31.04 7.98
C ASN A 295 31.19 31.16 8.94
N LEU A 296 30.62 30.02 9.37
CA LEU A 296 29.42 29.96 10.20
C LEU A 296 29.73 30.03 11.70
N THR A 297 30.49 31.05 12.13
CA THR A 297 30.95 31.19 13.52
C THR A 297 29.80 31.21 14.53
N VAL A 298 28.73 31.95 14.25
CA VAL A 298 27.54 32.03 15.13
C VAL A 298 26.84 30.67 15.25
N ALA A 299 26.67 29.97 14.13
CA ALA A 299 26.06 28.63 14.15
C ALA A 299 26.96 27.64 14.90
N LYS A 300 28.28 27.72 14.74
CA LYS A 300 29.25 26.89 15.46
C LYS A 300 29.21 27.11 16.97
N ASP A 301 29.14 28.36 17.42
CA ASP A 301 28.96 28.69 18.84
C ASP A 301 27.61 28.15 19.36
N GLY A 302 26.57 28.21 18.53
CA GLY A 302 25.27 27.59 18.81
C GLY A 302 25.37 26.08 18.99
N VAL A 303 25.99 25.36 18.03
CA VAL A 303 26.18 23.90 18.13
C VAL A 303 27.01 23.58 19.37
N LYS A 304 28.08 24.34 19.66
CA LYS A 304 28.88 24.19 20.88
C LYS A 304 28.05 24.32 22.16
N LYS A 305 27.08 25.24 22.16
CA LYS A 305 26.22 25.50 23.31
C LYS A 305 25.19 24.40 23.52
N TYR A 306 24.56 23.92 22.45
CA TYR A 306 23.39 23.03 22.55
C TYR A 306 23.70 21.55 22.33
N ASN A 307 24.72 21.23 21.51
CA ASN A 307 25.11 19.88 21.11
C ASN A 307 26.65 19.78 21.01
N PRO A 308 27.42 20.06 22.09
CA PRO A 308 28.88 20.10 22.03
C PRO A 308 29.52 18.80 21.54
N GLU A 309 28.87 17.65 21.76
CA GLU A 309 29.35 16.33 21.41
C GLU A 309 29.45 16.08 19.90
N ILE A 310 28.68 16.78 19.07
CA ILE A 310 28.67 16.54 17.62
C ILE A 310 29.76 17.32 16.87
N LEU A 311 30.38 18.33 17.49
CA LEU A 311 31.33 19.22 16.79
C LEU A 311 32.54 18.47 16.22
N GLU A 312 33.06 17.52 16.98
CA GLU A 312 34.24 16.73 16.61
C GLU A 312 33.88 15.43 15.88
N MET A 313 32.59 15.11 15.76
CA MET A 313 32.13 14.01 14.92
C MET A 313 32.31 14.38 13.44
N SER A 314 32.56 13.38 12.60
CA SER A 314 32.31 13.52 11.17
C SER A 314 30.84 13.86 10.90
N ILE A 315 30.55 14.54 9.79
CA ILE A 315 29.17 14.83 9.39
C ILE A 315 28.29 13.56 9.31
N VAL A 316 28.87 12.43 8.87
CA VAL A 316 28.19 11.13 8.82
C VAL A 316 27.91 10.58 10.22
N GLU A 317 28.87 10.69 11.14
CA GLU A 317 28.65 10.30 12.55
C GLU A 317 27.61 11.19 13.23
N ALA A 318 27.60 12.49 12.95
CA ALA A 318 26.61 13.42 13.49
C ALA A 318 25.19 13.07 12.99
N GLN A 319 25.03 12.75 11.71
CA GLN A 319 23.74 12.29 11.18
C GLN A 319 23.31 10.97 11.83
N LYS A 320 24.22 10.02 12.02
CA LYS A 320 23.95 8.77 12.73
C LYS A 320 23.56 9.02 14.20
N ALA A 321 24.17 9.98 14.87
CA ALA A 321 23.81 10.37 16.23
C ALA A 321 22.36 10.90 16.30
N VAL A 322 21.95 11.70 15.31
CA VAL A 322 20.57 12.20 15.20
C VAL A 322 19.59 11.06 14.94
N VAL A 323 19.89 10.13 14.01
CA VAL A 323 19.06 8.93 13.78
C VAL A 323 18.90 8.11 15.05
N ASN A 324 19.98 7.91 15.82
CA ASN A 324 19.91 7.17 17.08
C ASN A 324 19.05 7.89 18.13
N GLU A 325 19.11 9.22 18.21
CA GLU A 325 18.28 9.98 19.15
C GLU A 325 16.80 9.96 18.73
N LEU A 326 16.49 10.06 17.43
CA LEU A 326 15.15 9.84 16.88
C LEU A 326 14.60 8.47 17.30
N GLY A 327 15.44 7.42 17.20
CA GLY A 327 15.10 6.06 17.63
C GLY A 327 14.80 5.94 19.12
N LYS A 328 15.56 6.62 19.99
CA LYS A 328 15.26 6.70 21.44
C LYS A 328 13.94 7.41 21.72
N GLY A 329 13.54 8.34 20.86
CA GLY A 329 12.23 8.99 20.87
C GLY A 329 11.08 8.09 20.38
N GLY A 330 11.38 6.90 19.86
CA GLY A 330 10.37 6.00 19.28
C GLY A 330 9.92 6.40 17.87
N LEU A 331 10.65 7.30 17.19
CA LEU A 331 10.35 7.72 15.82
C LEU A 331 10.92 6.72 14.81
N MET A 332 10.24 6.60 13.68
CA MET A 332 10.77 5.96 12.48
C MET A 332 11.52 7.00 11.62
N VAL A 333 12.47 6.54 10.83
CA VAL A 333 13.25 7.40 9.92
C VAL A 333 13.15 6.90 8.49
N VAL A 334 12.78 7.81 7.59
CA VAL A 334 12.92 7.67 6.15
C VAL A 334 14.15 8.47 5.74
N LEU A 335 15.19 7.81 5.21
CA LEU A 335 16.37 8.50 4.71
C LEU A 335 16.15 8.92 3.26
N ASP A 336 16.29 10.19 2.94
CA ASP A 336 16.00 10.74 1.62
C ASP A 336 17.26 11.27 0.94
N ASN A 337 17.66 10.69 -0.20
CA ASN A 337 18.73 11.26 -1.01
C ASN A 337 18.24 12.51 -1.75
N HIS A 338 18.48 13.67 -1.17
CA HIS A 338 17.83 14.89 -1.63
C HIS A 338 18.56 15.56 -2.80
N VAL A 339 19.88 15.57 -2.75
CA VAL A 339 20.75 16.16 -3.78
C VAL A 339 22.07 15.40 -3.84
N SER A 340 22.89 15.67 -4.85
CA SER A 340 24.25 15.13 -4.90
C SER A 340 25.25 16.12 -4.33
N LEU A 341 25.31 17.33 -4.89
CA LEU A 341 26.05 18.46 -4.35
C LEU A 341 25.24 19.10 -3.21
N PRO A 342 25.79 19.22 -1.98
CA PRO A 342 25.08 19.82 -0.85
C PRO A 342 24.74 21.29 -1.09
N LYS A 343 23.45 21.62 -1.20
CA LYS A 343 22.94 22.99 -1.40
C LYS A 343 21.41 23.06 -1.24
N TRP A 344 20.85 24.26 -1.39
CA TRP A 344 19.40 24.46 -1.56
C TRP A 344 18.99 24.12 -3.01
N CYS A 345 17.88 23.39 -3.14
CA CYS A 345 17.22 23.06 -4.41
C CYS A 345 15.92 23.90 -4.55
N CYS A 346 15.11 23.87 -5.60
CA CYS A 346 15.03 22.87 -6.64
C CYS A 346 14.89 23.51 -8.02
N GLY A 347 15.88 24.34 -8.41
CA GLY A 347 15.95 24.90 -9.76
C GLY A 347 15.99 23.80 -10.83
N GLY A 348 15.37 24.04 -11.99
CA GLY A 348 15.37 23.08 -13.11
C GLY A 348 16.72 22.95 -13.82
N ASP A 349 17.66 23.86 -13.53
CA ASP A 349 19.00 23.98 -14.09
C ASP A 349 20.08 23.96 -12.98
N ASP A 350 19.75 23.45 -11.80
CA ASP A 350 20.64 23.45 -10.64
C ASP A 350 21.73 22.35 -10.72
N GLY A 351 21.82 21.60 -11.81
CA GLY A 351 22.79 20.54 -12.01
C GLY A 351 22.63 19.33 -11.07
N ASN A 352 21.55 19.24 -10.30
CA ASN A 352 21.20 18.11 -9.44
C ASN A 352 19.85 17.47 -9.85
N ALA A 353 19.24 17.93 -10.93
CA ALA A 353 17.84 17.69 -11.24
C ALA A 353 17.56 16.33 -11.88
N PHE A 354 18.48 15.82 -12.71
CA PHE A 354 18.32 14.53 -13.37
C PHE A 354 19.65 13.78 -13.56
N PHE A 355 19.56 12.47 -13.84
CA PHE A 355 20.73 11.61 -14.05
C PHE A 355 21.65 12.14 -15.16
N GLY A 356 22.93 12.29 -14.85
CA GLY A 356 23.95 12.81 -15.77
C GLY A 356 24.10 14.33 -15.80
N ASP A 357 23.31 15.07 -15.01
CA ASP A 357 23.55 16.49 -14.79
C ASP A 357 24.91 16.73 -14.11
N GLU A 358 25.41 17.98 -14.15
CA GLU A 358 26.76 18.38 -13.72
C GLU A 358 27.20 17.77 -12.38
N PHE A 359 26.29 17.69 -11.42
CA PHE A 359 26.57 17.17 -10.08
C PHE A 359 25.91 15.82 -9.80
N PHE A 360 25.16 15.24 -10.73
CA PHE A 360 24.43 13.99 -10.55
C PHE A 360 24.99 12.87 -11.43
N ASP A 361 26.16 12.36 -11.04
CA ASP A 361 26.72 11.12 -11.57
C ASP A 361 25.93 9.89 -11.06
N PRO A 362 25.28 9.10 -11.93
CA PRO A 362 24.52 7.93 -11.51
C PRO A 362 25.34 6.84 -10.82
N ASP A 363 26.61 6.64 -11.20
CA ASP A 363 27.45 5.60 -10.59
C ASP A 363 27.85 5.99 -9.16
N GLU A 364 28.23 7.26 -8.96
CA GLU A 364 28.50 7.79 -7.61
C GLU A 364 27.25 7.82 -6.74
N TRP A 365 26.08 8.12 -7.33
CA TRP A 365 24.80 8.05 -6.63
C TRP A 365 24.49 6.62 -6.15
N VAL A 366 24.59 5.60 -7.00
CA VAL A 366 24.41 4.20 -6.60
C VAL A 366 25.41 3.81 -5.49
N GLN A 367 26.67 4.25 -5.60
CA GLN A 367 27.66 4.05 -4.52
C GLN A 367 27.20 4.67 -3.20
N GLY A 368 26.71 5.92 -3.23
CA GLY A 368 26.15 6.60 -2.07
C GLY A 368 24.97 5.83 -1.47
N LEU A 369 24.03 5.38 -2.29
CA LEU A 369 22.88 4.59 -1.83
C LEU A 369 23.30 3.32 -1.09
N VAL A 370 24.25 2.57 -1.63
CA VAL A 370 24.76 1.32 -1.04
C VAL A 370 25.45 1.59 0.30
N VAL A 371 26.25 2.66 0.39
CA VAL A 371 26.93 3.05 1.64
C VAL A 371 25.90 3.35 2.73
N VAL A 372 24.90 4.18 2.43
CA VAL A 372 23.85 4.55 3.40
C VAL A 372 23.03 3.34 3.82
N ALA A 373 22.52 2.56 2.86
CA ALA A 373 21.73 1.36 3.14
C ALA A 373 22.50 0.36 4.02
N SER A 374 23.79 0.14 3.74
CA SER A 374 24.67 -0.74 4.51
C SER A 374 24.90 -0.24 5.93
N GLN A 375 25.10 1.07 6.13
CA GLN A 375 25.32 1.65 7.46
C GLN A 375 24.09 1.58 8.36
N CYS A 376 22.89 1.57 7.77
CA CYS A 376 21.63 1.47 8.50
C CYS A 376 21.18 0.04 8.77
N LYS A 377 21.89 -0.97 8.23
CA LYS A 377 21.54 -2.38 8.40
C LYS A 377 21.54 -2.77 9.88
N GLY A 378 20.43 -3.34 10.34
CA GLY A 378 20.24 -3.75 11.73
C GLY A 378 19.83 -2.61 12.68
N ASN A 379 19.71 -1.37 12.20
CA ASN A 379 19.10 -0.29 12.97
C ASN A 379 17.58 -0.24 12.69
N PRO A 380 16.72 -0.64 13.65
CA PRO A 380 15.28 -0.71 13.43
C PRO A 380 14.60 0.67 13.32
N THR A 381 15.32 1.76 13.64
CA THR A 381 14.83 3.12 13.50
C THR A 381 14.68 3.53 12.04
N VAL A 382 15.57 3.07 11.16
CA VAL A 382 15.49 3.37 9.72
C VAL A 382 14.57 2.35 9.08
N VAL A 383 13.40 2.81 8.62
CA VAL A 383 12.35 1.94 8.07
C VAL A 383 12.27 1.98 6.55
N ALA A 384 12.77 3.06 5.94
CA ALA A 384 12.72 3.27 4.51
C ALA A 384 13.86 4.16 4.02
N MET A 385 14.11 4.08 2.71
CA MET A 385 15.04 4.96 2.01
C MET A 385 14.39 5.47 0.72
N SER A 386 14.21 6.79 0.63
CA SER A 386 13.87 7.48 -0.62
C SER A 386 15.13 7.68 -1.45
N MET A 387 15.03 7.24 -2.69
CA MET A 387 16.17 7.04 -3.58
C MET A 387 16.72 8.33 -4.17
N ARG A 388 15.83 9.29 -4.49
CA ARG A 388 16.22 10.57 -5.06
C ARG A 388 15.05 11.56 -5.00
N ASN A 389 15.27 12.75 -4.46
CA ASN A 389 14.26 13.80 -4.43
C ASN A 389 14.08 14.50 -5.79
N GLU A 390 12.83 14.69 -6.21
CA GLU A 390 12.38 15.59 -7.27
C GLU A 390 13.21 15.50 -8.55
N LEU A 391 13.20 14.34 -9.20
CA LEU A 391 13.73 14.25 -10.56
C LEU A 391 12.95 15.25 -11.42
N ARG A 392 13.67 16.12 -12.14
CA ARG A 392 13.10 17.24 -12.90
C ARG A 392 14.04 17.79 -13.98
N GLY A 393 13.59 18.80 -14.71
CA GLY A 393 14.41 19.56 -15.65
C GLY A 393 14.28 19.13 -17.11
N PRO A 394 14.96 19.82 -18.04
CA PRO A 394 14.76 19.64 -19.48
C PRO A 394 15.32 18.32 -20.03
N HIS A 395 16.18 17.62 -19.27
CA HIS A 395 16.81 16.36 -19.67
C HIS A 395 16.05 15.11 -19.22
N GLN A 396 14.89 15.27 -18.58
CA GLN A 396 14.12 14.12 -18.10
C GLN A 396 13.71 13.19 -19.23
N GLU A 397 13.93 11.90 -19.00
CA GLU A 397 13.59 10.87 -19.97
C GLU A 397 13.17 9.59 -19.24
N ILE A 398 12.04 9.02 -19.67
CA ILE A 398 11.38 7.90 -18.99
C ILE A 398 12.25 6.63 -19.05
N SER A 399 12.90 6.33 -20.18
CA SER A 399 13.76 5.15 -20.29
C SER A 399 15.00 5.22 -19.39
N ILE A 400 15.58 6.42 -19.22
CA ILE A 400 16.68 6.68 -18.27
C ILE A 400 16.18 6.51 -16.83
N TRP A 401 14.98 7.02 -16.51
CA TRP A 401 14.35 6.82 -15.21
C TRP A 401 14.21 5.32 -14.90
N TYR A 402 13.66 4.51 -15.83
CA TYR A 402 13.55 3.05 -15.61
C TYR A 402 14.91 2.42 -15.31
N ASN A 403 15.92 2.74 -16.10
CA ASN A 403 17.25 2.14 -15.96
C ASN A 403 17.85 2.41 -14.58
N PHE A 404 17.96 3.67 -14.18
CA PHE A 404 18.65 4.03 -12.95
C PHE A 404 17.80 3.81 -11.69
N MET A 405 16.47 4.00 -11.76
CA MET A 405 15.61 3.72 -10.61
C MET A 405 15.54 2.22 -10.31
N GLN A 406 15.54 1.33 -11.32
CA GLN A 406 15.66 -0.10 -11.07
C GLN A 406 17.03 -0.47 -10.50
N GLN A 407 18.12 0.10 -11.05
CA GLN A 407 19.48 -0.16 -10.56
C GLN A 407 19.66 0.26 -9.10
N GLY A 408 19.25 1.48 -8.74
CA GLY A 408 19.35 2.00 -7.38
C GLY A 408 18.49 1.20 -6.40
N ALA A 409 17.28 0.81 -6.80
CA ALA A 409 16.37 0.04 -5.94
C ALA A 409 16.94 -1.36 -5.62
N VAL A 410 17.45 -2.07 -6.63
CA VAL A 410 18.13 -3.36 -6.44
C VAL A 410 19.38 -3.21 -5.58
N ALA A 411 20.16 -2.14 -5.76
CA ALA A 411 21.36 -1.89 -4.98
C ALA A 411 21.06 -1.67 -3.49
N ILE A 412 20.02 -0.88 -3.16
CA ILE A 412 19.56 -0.68 -1.78
C ILE A 412 19.07 -2.00 -1.18
N HIS A 413 18.20 -2.74 -1.88
CA HIS A 413 17.63 -4.00 -1.38
C HIS A 413 18.71 -5.04 -1.10
N ASN A 414 19.70 -5.18 -1.98
CA ASN A 414 20.82 -6.09 -1.77
C ASN A 414 21.68 -5.70 -0.55
N ALA A 415 21.91 -4.41 -0.34
CA ALA A 415 22.65 -3.92 0.82
C ALA A 415 21.85 -4.14 2.12
N ASN A 416 20.56 -3.81 2.11
CA ASN A 416 19.66 -3.85 3.25
C ASN A 416 18.23 -4.27 2.84
N PRO A 417 17.90 -5.57 2.89
CA PRO A 417 16.59 -6.09 2.47
C PRO A 417 15.48 -5.85 3.51
N GLU A 418 15.79 -5.25 4.67
CA GLU A 418 14.83 -5.06 5.75
C GLU A 418 13.98 -3.80 5.58
N ILE A 419 14.51 -2.77 4.90
CA ILE A 419 13.87 -1.46 4.75
C ILE A 419 13.01 -1.37 3.49
N LEU A 420 12.06 -0.45 3.48
CA LEU A 420 11.33 -0.07 2.27
C LEU A 420 12.22 0.73 1.32
N VAL A 421 12.00 0.57 0.03
CA VAL A 421 12.67 1.32 -1.04
C VAL A 421 11.63 2.21 -1.70
N ILE A 422 11.81 3.52 -1.55
CA ILE A 422 10.87 4.54 -2.04
C ILE A 422 11.40 5.13 -3.35
N LEU A 423 10.58 5.06 -4.41
CA LEU A 423 10.90 5.56 -5.75
C LEU A 423 10.09 6.83 -6.04
N SER A 424 10.82 7.88 -6.43
CA SER A 424 10.30 9.17 -6.86
C SER A 424 9.84 9.21 -8.32
N GLY A 425 9.02 10.21 -8.64
CA GLY A 425 8.44 10.43 -9.97
C GLY A 425 9.29 11.35 -10.85
N LEU A 426 8.68 11.84 -11.92
CA LEU A 426 9.20 12.94 -12.74
C LEU A 426 8.47 14.24 -12.38
N ASP A 427 8.87 15.35 -13.00
CA ASP A 427 8.24 16.66 -12.82
C ASP A 427 8.12 17.08 -11.35
N TYR A 428 9.23 17.09 -10.61
CA TYR A 428 9.24 17.42 -9.18
C TYR A 428 8.40 16.44 -8.35
N ASP A 429 8.46 15.15 -8.67
CA ASP A 429 7.69 14.06 -8.05
C ASP A 429 6.16 14.24 -8.13
N SER A 430 5.69 15.08 -9.05
CA SER A 430 4.26 15.28 -9.30
C SER A 430 3.69 14.34 -10.36
N ASN A 431 4.54 13.53 -11.01
CA ASN A 431 4.14 12.70 -12.14
C ASN A 431 4.73 11.27 -12.11
N LEU A 432 3.87 10.28 -11.86
CA LEU A 432 4.11 8.85 -12.03
C LEU A 432 3.20 8.23 -13.11
N GLY A 433 2.46 9.06 -13.85
CA GLY A 433 1.41 8.61 -14.78
C GLY A 433 1.92 7.75 -15.94
N PHE A 434 3.22 7.83 -16.26
CA PHE A 434 3.86 6.97 -17.26
C PHE A 434 3.83 5.48 -16.87
N LEU A 435 3.72 5.15 -15.57
CA LEU A 435 3.61 3.75 -15.10
C LEU A 435 2.27 3.10 -15.48
N LYS A 436 1.22 3.87 -15.81
CA LYS A 436 -0.04 3.34 -16.35
C LYS A 436 0.18 2.60 -17.67
N HIS A 437 1.12 3.07 -18.48
CA HIS A 437 1.42 2.52 -19.81
C HIS A 437 2.46 1.39 -19.75
N LYS A 438 3.39 1.48 -18.80
CA LYS A 438 4.43 0.49 -18.58
C LYS A 438 4.62 0.29 -17.07
N PRO A 439 3.97 -0.68 -16.44
CA PRO A 439 4.19 -0.92 -15.02
C PRO A 439 5.66 -1.29 -14.71
N LEU A 440 6.18 -0.83 -13.58
CA LEU A 440 7.53 -1.16 -13.14
C LEU A 440 7.59 -2.64 -12.73
N THR A 441 8.38 -3.44 -13.46
CA THR A 441 8.58 -4.86 -13.14
C THR A 441 9.89 -5.02 -12.36
N ILE A 442 9.80 -5.04 -11.02
CA ILE A 442 10.93 -5.26 -10.12
C ILE A 442 10.48 -6.09 -8.91
N ASN A 443 11.30 -7.04 -8.48
CA ASN A 443 11.04 -7.80 -7.25
C ASN A 443 11.97 -7.31 -6.14
N LEU A 444 11.38 -6.69 -5.13
CA LEU A 444 12.06 -6.24 -3.91
C LEU A 444 11.46 -6.92 -2.66
N ASP A 445 10.91 -8.13 -2.79
CA ASP A 445 10.30 -8.87 -1.68
C ASP A 445 9.22 -8.07 -0.90
N ASN A 446 8.34 -7.40 -1.65
CA ASN A 446 7.29 -6.50 -1.13
C ASN A 446 7.83 -5.28 -0.36
N LYS A 447 8.95 -4.71 -0.78
CA LYS A 447 9.55 -3.49 -0.21
C LYS A 447 9.38 -2.23 -1.05
N LEU A 448 8.73 -2.34 -2.21
CA LEU A 448 8.51 -1.20 -3.12
C LEU A 448 7.45 -0.24 -2.58
N VAL A 449 7.78 1.04 -2.58
CA VAL A 449 6.86 2.17 -2.34
C VAL A 449 7.14 3.23 -3.39
N PHE A 450 6.12 3.92 -3.88
CA PHE A 450 6.30 5.13 -4.68
C PHE A 450 6.09 6.37 -3.82
N GLU A 451 6.69 7.50 -4.19
CA GLU A 451 6.41 8.79 -3.56
C GLU A 451 5.94 9.85 -4.54
N SER A 452 5.20 10.83 -4.03
CA SER A 452 4.74 11.98 -4.80
C SER A 452 4.76 13.24 -3.95
N HIS A 453 4.96 14.39 -4.59
CA HIS A 453 4.88 15.70 -3.97
C HIS A 453 3.62 16.43 -4.43
N TRP A 454 2.98 17.15 -3.51
CA TRP A 454 1.81 17.97 -3.82
C TRP A 454 1.97 19.36 -3.23
N TYR A 455 2.13 20.35 -4.11
CA TYR A 455 2.22 21.76 -3.75
C TYR A 455 1.29 22.63 -4.61
N PRO A 456 0.93 23.83 -4.12
CA PRO A 456 0.18 24.81 -4.91
C PRO A 456 1.07 25.62 -5.86
N PHE A 457 2.37 25.31 -5.96
CA PHE A 457 3.31 26.08 -6.77
C PHE A 457 2.94 26.09 -8.25
N GLY A 458 2.98 27.29 -8.86
CA GLY A 458 2.59 27.48 -10.27
C GLY A 458 1.08 27.41 -10.54
N GLN A 459 0.25 27.15 -9.52
CA GLN A 459 -1.21 27.12 -9.67
C GLN A 459 -1.83 28.53 -9.68
N SER A 460 -3.03 28.66 -10.25
CA SER A 460 -3.71 29.95 -10.36
C SER A 460 -4.34 30.39 -9.03
N ASN A 461 -3.82 31.49 -8.48
CA ASN A 461 -4.44 32.17 -7.33
C ASN A 461 -5.89 32.59 -7.61
N GLU A 462 -6.14 33.15 -8.80
CA GLU A 462 -7.48 33.61 -9.18
C GLU A 462 -8.48 32.46 -9.21
N LYS A 463 -8.11 31.30 -9.79
CA LYS A 463 -8.99 30.13 -9.80
C LYS A 463 -9.24 29.59 -8.39
N TRP A 464 -8.21 29.50 -7.54
CA TRP A 464 -8.39 29.04 -6.17
C TRP A 464 -9.36 29.90 -5.37
N VAL A 465 -9.36 31.22 -5.58
CA VAL A 465 -10.26 32.14 -4.87
C VAL A 465 -11.65 32.20 -5.52
N ALA A 466 -11.73 32.31 -6.84
CA ALA A 466 -12.98 32.54 -7.56
C ALA A 466 -13.76 31.25 -7.92
N GLN A 467 -13.08 30.11 -8.07
CA GLN A 467 -13.61 28.84 -8.58
C GLN A 467 -13.20 27.67 -7.67
N THR A 468 -13.15 27.88 -6.35
CA THR A 468 -12.50 26.96 -5.39
C THR A 468 -12.96 25.51 -5.50
N ASN A 469 -14.25 25.26 -5.71
CA ASN A 469 -14.79 23.91 -5.80
C ASN A 469 -14.33 23.20 -7.07
N GLU A 470 -14.59 23.78 -8.24
CA GLU A 470 -14.17 23.25 -9.54
C GLU A 470 -12.65 23.06 -9.57
N TYR A 471 -11.89 24.06 -9.11
CA TYR A 471 -10.44 23.99 -9.13
C TYR A 471 -9.88 22.95 -8.15
N CYS A 472 -10.47 22.77 -6.95
CA CYS A 472 -10.13 21.66 -6.06
C CYS A 472 -10.39 20.31 -6.74
N GLY A 473 -11.51 20.17 -7.47
CA GLY A 473 -11.79 18.99 -8.29
C GLY A 473 -10.74 18.74 -9.37
N GLU A 474 -10.34 19.79 -10.12
CA GLU A 474 -9.31 19.72 -11.16
C GLU A 474 -7.95 19.26 -10.61
N VAL A 475 -7.47 19.88 -9.52
CA VAL A 475 -6.15 19.56 -8.95
C VAL A 475 -6.14 18.18 -8.29
N THR A 476 -7.21 17.78 -7.61
CA THR A 476 -7.34 16.44 -7.02
C THR A 476 -7.38 15.39 -8.12
N LYS A 477 -8.15 15.62 -9.20
CA LYS A 477 -8.15 14.73 -10.36
C LYS A 477 -6.74 14.57 -10.94
N THR A 478 -6.00 15.67 -11.07
CA THR A 478 -4.62 15.65 -11.59
C THR A 478 -3.72 14.78 -10.70
N PHE A 479 -3.77 14.95 -9.38
CA PHE A 479 -3.03 14.11 -8.44
C PHE A 479 -3.41 12.62 -8.56
N MET A 480 -4.70 12.32 -8.66
CA MET A 480 -5.17 10.94 -8.82
C MET A 480 -4.74 10.32 -10.15
N ASP A 481 -4.77 11.11 -11.23
CA ASP A 481 -4.34 10.67 -12.55
C ASP A 481 -2.82 10.46 -12.64
N ASN A 482 -2.02 11.24 -11.90
CA ASN A 482 -0.57 11.16 -11.93
C ASN A 482 0.03 10.19 -10.91
N SER A 483 -0.59 10.01 -9.75
CA SER A 483 0.00 9.24 -8.63
C SER A 483 -1.04 8.35 -7.95
N GLY A 484 -2.27 8.85 -7.74
CA GLY A 484 -3.27 8.14 -6.95
C GLY A 484 -3.76 6.82 -7.56
N PHE A 485 -3.65 6.66 -8.89
CA PHE A 485 -3.95 5.40 -9.57
C PHE A 485 -3.15 4.19 -9.02
N LEU A 486 -1.97 4.42 -8.42
CA LEU A 486 -1.12 3.35 -7.89
C LEU A 486 -1.77 2.59 -6.72
N PHE A 487 -2.47 3.31 -5.84
CA PHE A 487 -3.19 2.71 -4.71
C PHE A 487 -4.67 2.45 -5.00
N GLN A 488 -5.17 2.86 -6.18
CA GLN A 488 -6.53 2.58 -6.64
C GLN A 488 -6.60 1.48 -7.70
N ALA A 489 -5.46 0.93 -8.13
CA ALA A 489 -5.43 -0.10 -9.16
C ALA A 489 -6.18 -1.36 -8.72
N ASP A 490 -7.07 -1.85 -9.58
CA ASP A 490 -7.80 -3.11 -9.36
C ASP A 490 -6.85 -4.32 -9.33
N GLU A 491 -5.75 -4.24 -10.07
CA GLU A 491 -4.71 -5.27 -10.17
C GLU A 491 -3.39 -4.77 -9.59
N ASN A 492 -2.88 -5.46 -8.58
CA ASN A 492 -1.58 -5.22 -7.93
C ASN A 492 -1.35 -3.76 -7.47
N PRO A 493 -2.21 -3.21 -6.60
CA PRO A 493 -1.98 -1.87 -6.08
C PRO A 493 -0.66 -1.80 -5.28
N VAL A 494 -0.02 -0.63 -5.26
CA VAL A 494 1.29 -0.38 -4.64
C VAL A 494 1.18 0.80 -3.67
N PRO A 495 1.86 0.80 -2.50
CA PRO A 495 1.79 1.93 -1.58
C PRO A 495 2.33 3.22 -2.20
N LEU A 496 1.66 4.34 -1.88
CA LEU A 496 2.11 5.69 -2.19
C LEU A 496 2.39 6.48 -0.90
N PHE A 497 3.54 7.12 -0.84
CA PHE A 497 3.94 8.04 0.22
C PHE A 497 3.91 9.48 -0.31
N LEU A 498 3.00 10.33 0.20
CA LEU A 498 2.99 11.76 -0.10
C LEU A 498 4.13 12.43 0.69
N SER A 499 5.36 12.30 0.21
CA SER A 499 6.61 12.61 0.93
C SER A 499 6.80 14.09 1.22
N GLU A 500 6.23 14.97 0.38
CA GLU A 500 6.25 16.42 0.60
C GLU A 500 4.92 17.09 0.21
N PHE A 501 4.45 17.93 1.12
CA PHE A 501 3.42 18.95 0.92
C PHE A 501 3.61 20.01 2.01
N GLY A 502 3.11 21.22 1.79
CA GLY A 502 3.21 22.29 2.78
C GLY A 502 2.50 23.56 2.36
N ILE A 503 2.46 24.51 3.28
CA ILE A 503 1.94 25.87 3.09
C ILE A 503 2.75 26.88 3.88
N ASP A 504 2.61 28.14 3.53
CA ASP A 504 3.01 29.29 4.33
C ASP A 504 2.24 29.30 5.65
N GLN A 505 2.94 28.91 6.71
CA GLN A 505 2.34 28.78 8.03
C GLN A 505 2.10 30.12 8.72
N ARG A 506 2.44 31.27 8.13
CA ARG A 506 1.95 32.59 8.62
C ARG A 506 0.43 32.70 8.49
N GLY A 507 -0.19 31.89 7.61
CA GLY A 507 -1.64 31.75 7.49
C GLY A 507 -2.34 32.88 6.74
N GLY A 508 -1.59 33.85 6.20
CA GLY A 508 -2.13 34.99 5.45
C GLY A 508 -2.41 34.72 3.97
N ASP A 509 -1.94 33.59 3.43
CA ASP A 509 -2.15 33.24 2.03
C ASP A 509 -3.48 32.51 1.83
N GLU A 510 -4.47 33.20 1.25
CA GLU A 510 -5.81 32.64 1.05
C GLU A 510 -5.83 31.44 0.09
N MET A 511 -5.00 31.46 -0.96
CA MET A 511 -4.93 30.39 -1.94
C MET A 511 -4.38 29.13 -1.32
N GLU A 512 -3.24 29.23 -0.64
CA GLU A 512 -2.61 28.08 0.00
C GLU A 512 -3.50 27.50 1.11
N ASN A 513 -4.23 28.35 1.84
CA ASN A 513 -5.21 27.92 2.83
C ASN A 513 -6.37 27.09 2.22
N ARG A 514 -6.88 27.49 1.04
CA ARG A 514 -7.94 26.75 0.32
C ARG A 514 -7.39 25.44 -0.26
N TYR A 515 -6.20 25.49 -0.86
CA TYR A 515 -5.45 24.32 -1.32
C TYR A 515 -5.26 23.29 -0.20
N PHE A 516 -4.75 23.72 0.96
CA PHE A 516 -4.48 22.81 2.07
C PHE A 516 -5.75 22.12 2.57
N THR A 517 -6.88 22.84 2.58
CA THR A 517 -8.18 22.25 2.90
C THR A 517 -8.57 21.14 1.91
N CYS A 518 -8.34 21.36 0.61
CA CYS A 518 -8.59 20.37 -0.44
C CYS A 518 -7.67 19.15 -0.30
N LEU A 519 -6.38 19.37 -0.03
CA LEU A 519 -5.40 18.31 0.19
C LEU A 519 -5.77 17.44 1.40
N LEU A 520 -6.11 18.04 2.54
CA LEU A 520 -6.46 17.30 3.76
C LEU A 520 -7.69 16.40 3.54
N ALA A 521 -8.67 16.84 2.75
CA ALA A 521 -9.83 16.03 2.40
C ALA A 521 -9.43 14.76 1.65
N THR A 522 -8.52 14.89 0.68
CA THR A 522 -8.03 13.78 -0.15
C THR A 522 -7.14 12.81 0.63
N VAL A 523 -6.21 13.35 1.44
CA VAL A 523 -5.31 12.54 2.28
C VAL A 523 -6.09 11.76 3.34
N ALA A 524 -7.13 12.35 3.91
CA ALA A 524 -8.02 11.67 4.86
C ALA A 524 -8.85 10.57 4.19
N GLU A 525 -9.46 10.85 3.04
CA GLU A 525 -10.31 9.91 2.30
C GLU A 525 -9.57 8.63 1.94
N HIS A 526 -8.32 8.76 1.48
CA HIS A 526 -7.53 7.63 1.01
C HIS A 526 -6.51 7.11 2.04
N ASP A 527 -6.49 7.66 3.25
CA ASP A 527 -5.57 7.33 4.34
C ASP A 527 -4.10 7.26 3.89
N ILE A 528 -3.68 8.17 3.03
CA ILE A 528 -2.35 8.18 2.37
C ILE A 528 -1.26 8.42 3.41
N ASP A 529 -0.17 7.66 3.38
CA ASP A 529 1.03 7.91 4.19
C ASP A 529 1.71 9.23 3.75
N TRP A 530 2.23 10.06 4.67
CA TRP A 530 2.64 11.43 4.29
C TRP A 530 3.81 12.03 5.08
N GLY A 531 4.48 13.03 4.50
CA GLY A 531 5.53 13.84 5.09
C GLY A 531 5.29 15.34 4.91
N LEU A 532 5.15 16.10 6.00
CA LEU A 532 4.99 17.55 5.94
C LEU A 532 6.34 18.22 5.70
N TRP A 533 6.42 19.09 4.70
CA TRP A 533 7.51 20.03 4.55
C TRP A 533 7.15 21.33 5.29
N GLN A 534 7.76 21.65 6.43
CA GLN A 534 8.96 21.02 7.01
C GLN A 534 9.14 21.34 8.50
N LEU A 535 10.17 20.78 9.13
CA LEU A 535 10.51 21.06 10.53
C LEU A 535 11.15 22.45 10.75
N PRO A 536 12.21 22.86 10.01
CA PRO A 536 12.97 24.08 10.30
C PRO A 536 12.19 25.37 10.07
N GLY A 537 12.19 26.27 11.05
CA GLY A 537 11.73 27.65 10.88
C GLY A 537 12.81 28.61 10.38
N SER A 538 14.08 28.17 10.37
CA SER A 538 15.22 28.92 9.83
C SER A 538 16.36 27.98 9.42
N PHE A 539 17.25 28.45 8.55
CA PHE A 539 18.40 27.72 8.02
C PHE A 539 19.71 28.42 8.36
N MET A 540 20.74 27.68 8.76
CA MET A 540 22.07 28.23 9.04
C MET A 540 22.67 28.95 7.83
N LEU A 541 22.54 28.33 6.64
CA LEU A 541 22.99 28.87 5.37
C LEU A 541 22.07 28.38 4.24
N ARG A 542 21.38 29.31 3.58
CA ARG A 542 20.53 29.02 2.41
C ARG A 542 20.81 30.04 1.31
N GLU A 543 21.12 29.53 0.12
CA GLU A 543 21.37 30.37 -1.09
C GLU A 543 22.40 31.51 -0.84
N GLY A 544 23.46 31.22 -0.08
CA GLY A 544 24.51 32.19 0.24
C GLY A 544 24.15 33.19 1.34
N LYS A 545 22.96 33.11 1.93
CA LYS A 545 22.52 33.97 3.03
C LYS A 545 22.54 33.20 4.35
N LEU A 546 22.99 33.89 5.41
CA LEU A 546 23.08 33.35 6.76
C LEU A 546 21.76 33.51 7.51
N ASP A 547 21.41 32.51 8.34
CA ASP A 547 20.27 32.53 9.27
C ASP A 547 18.97 33.01 8.61
N VAL A 548 18.54 32.29 7.57
CA VAL A 548 17.39 32.66 6.73
C VAL A 548 16.12 32.07 7.29
N GLU A 549 15.07 32.87 7.44
CA GLU A 549 13.75 32.40 7.82
C GLU A 549 13.11 31.52 6.72
N ASP A 550 12.43 30.45 7.15
CA ASP A 550 11.51 29.70 6.31
C ASP A 550 10.13 29.64 6.96
N VAL A 551 9.14 30.18 6.25
CA VAL A 551 7.77 30.32 6.74
C VAL A 551 6.95 29.04 6.56
N TYR A 552 7.47 28.02 5.87
CA TYR A 552 6.86 26.70 5.76
C TYR A 552 7.19 25.80 6.97
N GLY A 553 8.12 26.23 7.83
CA GLY A 553 8.56 25.50 9.01
C GLY A 553 7.51 25.37 10.11
N MET A 554 7.48 24.20 10.76
CA MET A 554 6.71 23.96 11.98
C MET A 554 7.20 24.81 13.14
N TYR A 555 8.52 25.04 13.24
CA TYR A 555 9.07 26.00 14.17
C TYR A 555 8.98 27.44 13.63
N ASP A 556 8.93 28.40 14.56
CA ASP A 556 9.25 29.79 14.26
C ASP A 556 10.75 29.98 13.97
N PHE A 557 11.12 31.20 13.57
CA PHE A 557 12.49 31.55 13.23
C PHE A 557 13.51 31.22 14.34
N GLU A 558 13.12 31.41 15.61
CA GLU A 558 13.98 31.21 16.78
C GLU A 558 14.02 29.76 17.28
N TRP A 559 13.20 28.87 16.71
CA TRP A 559 13.01 27.49 17.18
C TRP A 559 12.45 27.39 18.60
N GLU A 560 11.79 28.44 19.08
CA GLU A 560 11.21 28.51 20.43
C GLU A 560 9.76 28.00 20.44
N ASN A 561 8.98 28.34 19.41
CA ASN A 561 7.55 28.05 19.36
C ASN A 561 7.15 27.29 18.09
N ILE A 562 6.00 26.62 18.15
CA ILE A 562 5.30 26.16 16.95
C ILE A 562 4.73 27.39 16.23
N ARG A 563 5.06 27.55 14.95
CA ARG A 563 4.67 28.71 14.15
C ARG A 563 3.16 28.84 14.01
N ASN A 564 2.47 27.72 13.74
CA ASN A 564 1.03 27.71 13.55
C ASN A 564 0.37 26.49 14.20
N SER A 565 -0.15 26.67 15.41
CA SER A 565 -0.85 25.61 16.15
C SER A 565 -2.12 25.15 15.44
N ARG A 566 -2.77 26.01 14.64
CA ARG A 566 -3.99 25.65 13.92
C ARG A 566 -3.71 24.72 12.75
N VAL A 567 -2.60 24.90 12.03
CA VAL A 567 -2.15 23.93 11.01
C VAL A 567 -1.87 22.59 11.67
N LEU A 568 -1.17 22.60 12.81
CA LEU A 568 -0.90 21.39 13.59
C LEU A 568 -2.19 20.67 14.04
N GLU A 569 -3.18 21.40 14.55
CA GLU A 569 -4.49 20.85 14.92
C GLU A 569 -5.20 20.18 13.73
N ARG A 570 -5.12 20.80 12.55
CA ARG A 570 -5.75 20.28 11.33
C ARG A 570 -5.14 18.97 10.84
N LEU A 571 -3.85 18.74 11.12
CA LEU A 571 -3.13 17.52 10.76
C LEU A 571 -3.48 16.33 11.67
N ARG A 572 -3.98 16.55 12.89
CA ARG A 572 -4.15 15.49 13.90
C ARG A 572 -4.97 14.31 13.42
N PHE A 573 -6.06 14.55 12.67
CA PHE A 573 -6.87 13.44 12.17
C PHE A 573 -6.08 12.56 11.21
N ILE A 574 -5.39 13.14 10.24
CA ILE A 574 -4.61 12.39 9.24
C ILE A 574 -3.29 11.83 9.79
N GLN A 575 -2.86 12.20 11.00
CA GLN A 575 -1.79 11.51 11.73
C GLN A 575 -2.23 10.13 12.22
N THR A 576 -3.53 9.92 12.39
CA THR A 576 -4.08 8.64 12.80
C THR A 576 -4.18 7.67 11.63
N LYS A 577 -4.19 6.38 11.98
CA LYS A 577 -4.58 5.33 11.05
C LYS A 577 -6.12 5.31 10.99
N ILE A 578 -6.69 5.60 9.83
CA ILE A 578 -8.14 5.72 9.62
C ILE A 578 -8.72 4.37 9.15
N GLN A 579 -7.97 3.64 8.32
CA GLN A 579 -8.33 2.34 7.76
C GLN A 579 -7.35 1.25 8.21
N GLY A 580 -7.82 0.01 8.29
CA GLY A 580 -7.06 -1.19 8.67
C GLY A 580 -6.49 -1.98 7.48
N TYR A 581 -5.79 -3.08 7.76
CA TYR A 581 -5.14 -3.93 6.73
C TYR A 581 -6.02 -5.10 6.24
N ASN A 582 -7.06 -5.50 6.99
CA ASN A 582 -7.84 -6.73 6.75
C ASN A 582 -9.33 -6.42 6.74
N GLU A 583 -9.89 -6.06 5.59
CA GLU A 583 -11.29 -5.60 5.51
C GLU A 583 -12.08 -6.20 4.37
N SER A 584 -12.14 -7.52 4.36
CA SER A 584 -13.25 -8.22 3.69
C SER A 584 -14.27 -8.74 4.71
N SER A 585 -14.25 -8.26 5.97
CA SER A 585 -15.09 -8.80 7.06
C SER A 585 -15.65 -7.77 8.06
N ASN A 586 -15.29 -6.49 7.99
CA ASN A 586 -15.85 -5.45 8.87
C ASN A 586 -16.79 -4.55 8.07
N PRO A 587 -17.93 -4.09 8.65
CA PRO A 587 -18.74 -3.04 8.04
C PRO A 587 -17.91 -1.76 7.92
N THR A 588 -17.89 -1.15 6.73
CA THR A 588 -17.29 0.17 6.50
C THR A 588 -18.21 1.22 7.10
N TYR A 589 -17.71 1.94 8.10
CA TYR A 589 -18.35 3.13 8.64
C TYR A 589 -17.73 4.36 8.02
N TYR A 590 -18.34 5.51 8.28
CA TYR A 590 -17.82 6.80 7.86
C TYR A 590 -17.70 7.75 9.05
N PHE A 591 -16.65 8.56 9.06
CA PHE A 591 -16.59 9.78 9.84
C PHE A 591 -17.05 10.96 8.97
N LEU A 592 -17.89 11.84 9.51
CA LEU A 592 -18.18 13.13 8.90
C LEU A 592 -17.06 14.11 9.27
N TYR A 593 -16.10 14.31 8.36
CA TYR A 593 -14.90 15.13 8.55
C TYR A 593 -15.04 16.51 7.92
N HIS A 594 -14.60 17.54 8.63
CA HIS A 594 -14.54 18.93 8.16
C HIS A 594 -13.07 19.37 8.02
N PRO A 595 -12.48 19.36 6.81
CA PRO A 595 -11.03 19.57 6.62
C PRO A 595 -10.52 20.97 6.99
N LEU A 596 -11.40 21.98 7.01
CA LEU A 596 -11.02 23.35 7.39
C LEU A 596 -10.72 23.47 8.89
N SER A 597 -11.45 22.74 9.75
CA SER A 597 -11.18 22.68 11.18
C SER A 597 -10.30 21.50 11.58
N GLY A 598 -10.23 20.45 10.76
CA GLY A 598 -9.55 19.21 11.11
C GLY A 598 -10.31 18.32 12.10
N GLN A 599 -11.58 18.63 12.33
CA GLN A 599 -12.45 17.95 13.30
C GLN A 599 -13.54 17.13 12.59
N CYS A 600 -14.18 16.25 13.35
CA CYS A 600 -15.27 15.43 12.86
C CYS A 600 -16.54 15.66 13.68
N ILE A 601 -17.69 15.22 13.14
CA ILE A 601 -18.99 15.38 13.79
C ILE A 601 -19.26 14.22 14.76
N LYS A 602 -19.73 14.58 15.96
CA LYS A 602 -20.26 13.67 16.97
C LYS A 602 -21.73 13.96 17.25
N ALA A 603 -22.52 12.89 17.26
CA ALA A 603 -23.88 12.86 17.77
C ALA A 603 -23.88 12.79 19.30
N SER A 604 -24.71 13.62 19.93
CA SER A 604 -24.92 13.62 21.39
C SER A 604 -26.41 13.86 21.69
N GLY A 605 -27.18 12.78 21.76
CA GLY A 605 -28.64 12.87 21.70
C GLY A 605 -29.06 13.52 20.38
N ASP A 606 -30.00 14.45 20.43
CA ASP A 606 -30.56 15.12 19.25
C ASP A 606 -29.65 16.23 18.69
N THR A 607 -28.42 16.37 19.21
CA THR A 607 -27.49 17.46 18.87
C THR A 607 -26.21 16.96 18.21
N LEU A 608 -25.62 17.83 17.39
CA LEU A 608 -24.37 17.58 16.68
C LEU A 608 -23.30 18.56 17.15
N LEU A 609 -22.10 18.04 17.38
CA LEU A 609 -20.96 18.81 17.87
C LEU A 609 -19.72 18.46 17.06
N MET A 610 -18.88 19.47 16.77
CA MET A 610 -17.53 19.22 16.28
C MET A 610 -16.65 18.68 17.41
N THR A 611 -15.85 17.67 17.12
CA THR A 611 -14.98 17.02 18.10
C THR A 611 -13.70 16.47 17.46
N ASP A 612 -12.78 15.99 18.29
CA ASP A 612 -11.66 15.18 17.83
C ASP A 612 -12.18 13.91 17.14
N CYS A 613 -11.65 13.59 15.96
CA CYS A 613 -12.15 12.49 15.15
C CYS A 613 -12.06 11.11 15.83
N GLN A 614 -11.19 10.91 16.82
CA GLN A 614 -11.16 9.67 17.61
C GLN A 614 -12.40 9.50 18.51
N GLN A 615 -13.11 10.60 18.81
CA GLN A 615 -14.33 10.62 19.63
C GLN A 615 -15.60 10.82 18.79
N ALA A 616 -15.45 10.90 17.46
CA ALA A 616 -16.55 11.16 16.54
C ALA A 616 -17.52 9.99 16.46
N SER A 617 -18.74 10.30 16.05
CA SER A 617 -19.74 9.28 15.73
C SER A 617 -19.37 8.58 14.44
N LYS A 618 -19.68 7.28 14.38
CA LYS A 618 -19.61 6.48 13.17
C LYS A 618 -20.94 6.56 12.45
N TRP A 619 -20.90 6.68 11.13
CA TRP A 619 -22.08 6.82 10.28
C TRP A 619 -22.12 5.70 9.23
N ASN A 620 -23.31 5.24 8.88
CA ASN A 620 -23.54 4.43 7.69
C ASN A 620 -24.01 5.36 6.56
N HIS A 621 -23.53 5.08 5.35
CA HIS A 621 -24.01 5.73 4.14
C HIS A 621 -23.81 4.74 2.99
N ASP A 622 -24.89 4.37 2.32
CA ASP A 622 -24.92 3.25 1.38
C ASP A 622 -24.69 3.71 -0.07
N HIS A 623 -25.27 4.84 -0.46
CA HIS A 623 -25.07 5.45 -1.78
C HIS A 623 -25.38 6.95 -1.77
N ASP A 624 -24.90 7.66 -2.78
CA ASP A 624 -25.20 9.07 -2.99
C ASP A 624 -26.71 9.30 -3.17
N GLY A 625 -27.29 10.20 -2.40
CA GLY A 625 -28.74 10.40 -2.29
C GLY A 625 -29.42 9.51 -1.23
N GLY A 626 -28.68 8.59 -0.60
CA GLY A 626 -29.13 7.79 0.54
C GLY A 626 -29.10 8.57 1.86
N SER A 627 -29.48 7.88 2.94
CA SER A 627 -29.44 8.40 4.31
C SER A 627 -28.00 8.43 4.85
N ILE A 628 -27.74 9.35 5.78
CA ILE A 628 -26.54 9.30 6.64
C ILE A 628 -27.02 8.88 8.04
N GLU A 629 -26.87 7.59 8.34
CA GLU A 629 -27.42 6.95 9.54
C GLU A 629 -26.38 6.85 10.64
N LEU A 630 -26.77 7.11 11.88
CA LEU A 630 -25.90 6.91 13.02
C LEU A 630 -25.70 5.41 13.24
N ALA A 631 -24.45 4.96 13.16
CA ALA A 631 -24.12 3.55 13.15
C ALA A 631 -24.69 2.79 14.37
N ASN A 632 -25.29 1.63 14.11
CA ASN A 632 -25.94 0.76 15.10
C ASN A 632 -27.21 1.36 15.76
N THR A 633 -27.81 2.36 15.13
CA THR A 633 -29.09 2.96 15.55
C THR A 633 -30.01 3.08 14.33
N PRO A 634 -31.34 3.22 14.52
CA PRO A 634 -32.26 3.56 13.44
C PRO A 634 -32.28 5.06 13.12
N GLU A 635 -31.40 5.86 13.73
CA GLU A 635 -31.45 7.31 13.65
C GLU A 635 -30.64 7.82 12.45
N CYS A 636 -31.12 8.87 11.77
CA CYS A 636 -30.39 9.50 10.67
C CYS A 636 -30.34 11.02 10.78
N LEU A 637 -29.27 11.55 10.19
CA LEU A 637 -29.07 12.97 10.00
C LEU A 637 -30.17 13.52 9.08
N THR A 638 -30.90 14.51 9.56
CA THR A 638 -32.04 15.11 8.85
C THR A 638 -31.92 16.62 8.85
N THR A 639 -32.06 17.19 7.66
CA THR A 639 -32.03 18.64 7.42
C THR A 639 -33.24 19.32 8.04
N SER A 640 -32.99 20.52 8.56
CA SER A 640 -33.99 21.41 9.14
C SER A 640 -34.27 22.57 8.17
N GLU A 641 -34.71 23.71 8.68
CA GLU A 641 -34.79 24.95 7.91
C GLU A 641 -33.42 25.64 7.80
N GLN A 642 -33.26 26.52 6.81
CA GLN A 642 -32.06 27.31 6.63
C GLN A 642 -31.67 28.05 7.93
N GLY A 643 -30.39 27.97 8.29
CA GLY A 643 -29.82 28.57 9.48
C GLY A 643 -30.05 27.78 10.77
N GLN A 644 -30.73 26.64 10.71
CA GLN A 644 -30.96 25.76 11.86
C GLN A 644 -29.98 24.59 11.88
N THR A 645 -29.76 24.06 13.08
CA THR A 645 -28.99 22.84 13.30
C THR A 645 -29.75 21.63 12.73
N PRO A 646 -29.09 20.75 11.97
CA PRO A 646 -29.70 19.52 11.51
C PRO A 646 -29.95 18.57 12.70
N MET A 647 -31.02 17.80 12.63
CA MET A 647 -31.45 16.92 13.72
C MET A 647 -31.01 15.48 13.48
N ILE A 648 -30.91 14.71 14.55
CA ILE A 648 -30.85 13.26 14.51
C ILE A 648 -32.26 12.77 14.82
N THR A 649 -32.89 12.06 13.89
CA THR A 649 -34.29 11.62 14.04
C THR A 649 -34.45 10.11 13.87
N ASP A 650 -35.38 9.54 14.61
CA ASP A 650 -35.77 8.12 14.60
C ASP A 650 -36.93 7.83 13.64
N GLN A 651 -37.16 8.72 12.65
CA GLN A 651 -38.30 8.58 11.75
C GLN A 651 -38.24 7.23 11.02
N VAL A 652 -39.39 6.54 11.01
CA VAL A 652 -39.59 5.11 10.71
C VAL A 652 -39.00 4.59 9.39
N ASP A 653 -38.39 5.41 8.53
CA ASP A 653 -37.66 4.88 7.37
C ASP A 653 -36.48 5.73 6.84
N CYS A 654 -35.98 6.78 7.51
CA CYS A 654 -34.90 7.65 6.99
C CYS A 654 -35.02 8.06 5.50
N SER A 655 -36.25 8.00 4.98
CA SER A 655 -36.59 8.03 3.55
C SER A 655 -37.19 9.38 3.17
N SER A 656 -37.20 10.33 4.10
CA SER A 656 -37.65 11.69 3.83
C SER A 656 -36.66 12.39 2.90
N PRO A 657 -37.10 13.30 2.02
CA PRO A 657 -36.19 14.14 1.23
C PRO A 657 -35.18 14.93 2.09
N GLN A 658 -35.53 15.23 3.34
CA GLN A 658 -34.68 15.94 4.31
C GLN A 658 -33.63 15.02 4.95
N SER A 659 -33.81 13.71 4.88
CA SER A 659 -32.86 12.70 5.35
C SER A 659 -31.99 12.13 4.21
N SER A 660 -32.30 12.49 2.96
CA SER A 660 -31.51 12.16 1.77
C SER A 660 -30.36 13.15 1.61
N TRP A 661 -29.13 12.64 1.53
CA TRP A 661 -27.91 13.44 1.42
C TRP A 661 -27.16 13.10 0.13
N ASN A 662 -26.86 14.13 -0.65
CA ASN A 662 -26.12 14.03 -1.91
C ASN A 662 -24.78 14.76 -1.79
N VAL A 663 -23.78 14.29 -2.51
CA VAL A 663 -22.50 14.96 -2.68
C VAL A 663 -22.62 15.89 -3.90
N ALA A 664 -22.36 17.18 -3.69
CA ALA A 664 -22.38 18.18 -4.77
C ALA A 664 -21.01 18.85 -4.95
N SER A 665 -20.96 19.75 -5.95
CA SER A 665 -19.81 20.54 -6.43
C SER A 665 -18.71 19.74 -7.12
N GLY A 666 -17.88 20.42 -7.92
CA GLY A 666 -16.72 19.84 -8.60
C GLY A 666 -15.68 19.27 -7.63
N SER A 667 -15.58 19.83 -6.42
CA SER A 667 -14.75 19.29 -5.34
C SER A 667 -15.33 18.05 -4.68
N ARG A 668 -16.64 17.78 -4.83
CA ARG A 668 -17.34 16.69 -4.15
C ARG A 668 -17.20 16.74 -2.63
N HIS A 669 -17.32 17.95 -2.06
CA HIS A 669 -17.16 18.18 -0.62
C HIS A 669 -18.40 18.82 0.01
N HIS A 670 -19.44 19.15 -0.76
CA HIS A 670 -20.71 19.61 -0.19
C HIS A 670 -21.62 18.43 0.07
N LEU A 671 -22.10 18.29 1.31
CA LEU A 671 -23.20 17.39 1.64
C LEU A 671 -24.50 18.18 1.61
N VAL A 672 -25.36 17.84 0.65
CA VAL A 672 -26.58 18.56 0.30
C VAL A 672 -27.81 17.74 0.60
N SER A 673 -28.81 18.37 1.18
CA SER A 673 -30.12 17.78 1.40
C SER A 673 -31.20 18.85 1.23
N LYS A 674 -32.47 18.47 1.29
CA LYS A 674 -33.59 19.38 1.04
C LYS A 674 -34.26 19.83 2.33
N ASP A 675 -34.75 21.05 2.36
CA ASP A 675 -35.67 21.50 3.40
C ASP A 675 -37.13 21.07 3.12
N ASN A 676 -38.04 21.42 4.03
CA ASN A 676 -39.48 21.13 3.90
C ASN A 676 -40.14 21.80 2.67
N GLN A 677 -39.49 22.78 2.05
CA GLN A 677 -39.96 23.53 0.90
C GLN A 677 -39.33 23.01 -0.41
N GLY A 678 -38.40 22.05 -0.31
CA GLY A 678 -37.69 21.45 -1.44
C GLY A 678 -36.44 22.22 -1.88
N ASN A 679 -36.00 23.23 -1.12
CA ASN A 679 -34.78 23.98 -1.41
C ASN A 679 -33.54 23.17 -1.02
N ASN A 680 -32.49 23.25 -1.82
CA ASN A 680 -31.21 22.60 -1.51
C ASN A 680 -30.45 23.38 -0.43
N LEU A 681 -30.06 22.69 0.64
CA LEU A 681 -29.23 23.21 1.74
C LEU A 681 -28.00 22.32 1.92
N CYS A 682 -26.87 22.96 2.20
CA CYS A 682 -25.59 22.33 2.49
C CYS A 682 -25.34 22.32 4.00
N LEU A 683 -24.69 21.26 4.50
CA LEU A 683 -24.07 21.31 5.82
C LEU A 683 -22.99 22.40 5.86
N GLU A 684 -23.00 23.16 6.94
CA GLU A 684 -22.04 24.23 7.18
C GLU A 684 -21.55 24.16 8.63
N VAL A 685 -20.25 24.35 8.81
CA VAL A 685 -19.64 24.54 10.13
C VAL A 685 -19.29 26.01 10.29
N ASP A 686 -19.92 26.68 11.25
CA ASP A 686 -19.47 27.99 11.68
C ASP A 686 -18.16 27.83 12.45
N ILE A 687 -17.06 28.21 11.82
CA ILE A 687 -15.71 28.08 12.38
C ILE A 687 -15.54 28.85 13.70
N SER A 688 -16.29 29.93 13.92
CA SER A 688 -16.14 30.76 15.13
C SER A 688 -16.78 30.12 16.36
N SER A 689 -17.92 29.45 16.18
CA SER A 689 -18.67 28.80 17.26
C SER A 689 -18.53 27.27 17.27
N LEU A 690 -17.99 26.70 16.19
CA LEU A 690 -17.98 25.27 15.85
C LEU A 690 -19.39 24.64 15.84
N HIS A 691 -20.43 25.46 15.63
CA HIS A 691 -21.80 25.00 15.47
C HIS A 691 -22.04 24.49 14.04
N ILE A 692 -22.84 23.42 13.95
CA ILE A 692 -23.23 22.81 12.68
C ILE A 692 -24.64 23.31 12.34
N VAL A 693 -24.79 23.83 11.13
CA VAL A 693 -26.06 24.34 10.60
C VAL A 693 -26.28 23.87 9.17
N THR A 694 -27.50 23.99 8.68
CA THR A 694 -27.82 23.81 7.25
C THR A 694 -28.07 25.17 6.63
N ASN A 695 -27.38 25.50 5.54
CA ASN A 695 -27.44 26.83 4.90
C ASN A 695 -27.52 26.70 3.39
N LYS A 696 -27.87 27.80 2.69
CA LYS A 696 -27.77 27.82 1.22
C LYS A 696 -26.34 27.42 0.81
N CYS A 697 -26.25 26.51 -0.16
CA CYS A 697 -24.97 26.06 -0.67
C CYS A 697 -24.15 27.22 -1.26
N LEU A 698 -22.91 27.36 -0.80
CA LEU A 698 -22.00 28.42 -1.22
C LEU A 698 -21.36 28.05 -2.55
N CYS A 699 -21.27 29.05 -3.43
CA CYS A 699 -20.63 28.92 -4.74
C CYS A 699 -21.31 27.89 -5.67
N LEU A 700 -22.56 27.52 -5.39
CA LEU A 700 -23.38 26.67 -6.25
C LEU A 700 -24.62 27.44 -6.72
N ASP A 701 -25.06 27.17 -7.95
CA ASP A 701 -26.36 27.61 -8.45
C ASP A 701 -27.50 26.73 -7.91
N ASP A 702 -28.75 27.04 -8.29
CA ASP A 702 -29.91 26.32 -7.79
C ASP A 702 -29.98 24.85 -8.31
N ASP A 703 -29.25 24.55 -9.40
CA ASP A 703 -29.08 23.21 -9.98
C ASP A 703 -27.83 22.48 -9.42
N LEU A 704 -27.18 23.05 -8.39
CA LEU A 704 -25.99 22.52 -7.71
C LEU A 704 -24.72 22.48 -8.58
N ASN A 705 -24.67 23.26 -9.67
CA ASN A 705 -23.46 23.44 -10.47
C ASN A 705 -22.57 24.54 -9.86
N ASP A 706 -21.26 24.41 -10.00
CA ASP A 706 -20.33 25.45 -9.57
C ASP A 706 -20.55 26.74 -10.35
N VAL A 707 -20.65 27.86 -9.64
CA VAL A 707 -20.74 29.18 -10.28
C VAL A 707 -19.35 29.58 -10.81
N PRO A 708 -19.25 30.20 -12.00
CA PRO A 708 -17.95 30.56 -12.60
C PRO A 708 -17.11 31.55 -11.77
N THR A 709 -17.73 32.27 -10.85
CA THR A 709 -17.05 33.21 -9.95
C THR A 709 -17.82 33.31 -8.64
N CYS A 710 -17.13 33.04 -7.53
CA CYS A 710 -17.69 33.08 -6.19
C CYS A 710 -16.89 34.03 -5.28
N GLY A 711 -17.58 34.98 -4.65
CA GLY A 711 -16.98 35.89 -3.66
C GLY A 711 -16.93 35.34 -2.23
N TYR A 712 -17.37 34.09 -2.02
CA TYR A 712 -17.39 33.44 -0.71
C TYR A 712 -16.31 32.37 -0.62
N ASN A 713 -16.01 31.94 0.61
CA ASN A 713 -15.15 30.79 0.86
C ASN A 713 -16.03 29.56 1.13
N PRO A 714 -16.20 28.63 0.18
CA PRO A 714 -17.07 27.46 0.35
C PRO A 714 -16.46 26.41 1.28
N THR A 715 -15.17 26.53 1.66
CA THR A 715 -14.48 25.49 2.47
C THR A 715 -15.08 25.27 3.86
N ARG A 716 -15.89 26.19 4.37
CA ARG A 716 -16.67 26.02 5.62
C ARG A 716 -17.90 25.09 5.48
N GLN A 717 -18.30 24.81 4.23
CA GLN A 717 -19.34 23.83 3.87
C GLN A 717 -18.74 22.53 3.32
N TRP A 718 -17.41 22.40 3.36
CA TRP A 718 -16.74 21.18 2.93
C TRP A 718 -16.78 20.14 4.04
N LEU A 719 -17.72 19.22 3.95
CA LEU A 719 -17.82 18.04 4.80
C LEU A 719 -17.70 16.79 3.95
N LYS A 720 -16.88 15.85 4.41
CA LYS A 720 -16.62 14.61 3.67
C LYS A 720 -16.88 13.40 4.54
N LEU A 721 -17.54 12.40 3.96
CA LEU A 721 -17.64 11.08 4.54
C LEU A 721 -16.31 10.35 4.33
N ILE A 722 -15.56 10.14 5.40
CA ILE A 722 -14.25 9.50 5.38
C ILE A 722 -14.43 8.03 5.78
N PRO A 723 -14.16 7.07 4.87
CA PRO A 723 -14.30 5.66 5.17
C PRO A 723 -13.36 5.25 6.30
N THR A 724 -13.89 4.50 7.25
CA THR A 724 -13.17 4.01 8.43
C THR A 724 -13.65 2.60 8.79
N SER A 725 -12.76 1.87 9.43
CA SER A 725 -12.95 0.45 9.76
C SER A 725 -12.43 0.07 11.14
N ILE A 726 -11.99 1.09 11.88
CA ILE A 726 -11.39 1.02 13.20
C ILE A 726 -12.40 1.51 14.21
#